data_AF-A0A450UA05-F1
#
_entry.id   AF-A0A450UA05-F1
#
_cell.length_a   1.000
_cell.length_b   1.000
_cell.length_c   1.000
_cell.angle_alpha   90.00
_cell.angle_beta   90.00
_cell.angle_gamma   90.00
#
_symmetry.space_group_name_H-M   'P 1'
#
loop_
_entity.id
_entity.type
_entity.pdbx_description
1 polymer ?
#
loop_
_entity_poly.entity_id
_entity_poly.type
_entity_poly.pdbx_seq_one_letter_code
_entity_poly.pdbx_strand_id
1 'polypeptide(L)'
;MNRYLILAQSEVNANAMGMWLELLGEKPLANDDPLRIVWSESIDRTTAIDTYDALCERIEEAARTGTDTIPLNRVTVLADSINLTDLDAVSEGGGWDSLIAMLILGFPEIRWVFGVMTGVEKDHRPEKQNLINQIKLAHSLLSLLSGSRRDPLFDPTGLRDWIRKRTNYELEHTIKDDLRLPERDELAASIEDEKAYAWFHGYAAYRFGYRADVITTWTLMKERFGKEGEKHGYRLLLEDMSLNFPDREAHTHLLRLGSHTDPNDKDKKQGRAHHCPQLDSADDKAETSKCRILITTGQTGYRDAADALKENEAYLQKKKQGRGKIVSKPTSGLFDLWKKRGLLYRVPRNEPCKRPGNALGFFWPPAPPPSKGPRQEDGQPQQEGGHGAPGRLLLIADRLIERAGVLIGKVTSVGEAVQGAVLATDALELTGGRTPATAIEALSLKHRFEVLAECQFSGVGHHIEMEPRMDEIALETESISQWFDKSQRKKAALNGEMHILNELVRLLREHNQFDEERICVGKVRQLYTTLWIRERPCRRCVSWSFIWYVEKLLASFPYFLGAVASWLLIFTVLFTCALPPDVASGISILERIVLGLESAITSFFSIGSPIYHAADADTLPTLPTWPMVWVSSLAIVSGFLHLGILITHLYTLVSRR
;
A
#
# COMPACT_ATOMS: atom_id res chain seq x y z
N MET A 1 29.04 6.94 3.95
CA MET A 1 29.34 8.36 3.67
C MET A 1 28.13 8.98 2.99
N ASN A 2 27.81 10.23 3.34
CA ASN A 2 26.79 11.01 2.64
C ASN A 2 27.39 11.55 1.34
N ARG A 3 26.55 11.80 0.35
CA ARG A 3 26.96 12.46 -0.89
C ARG A 3 26.31 13.83 -0.96
N TYR A 4 27.10 14.86 -1.22
CA TYR A 4 26.61 16.23 -1.37
C TYR A 4 26.62 16.63 -2.84
N LEU A 5 25.52 17.25 -3.27
CA LEU A 5 25.36 17.86 -4.60
C LEU A 5 25.07 19.34 -4.40
N ILE A 6 25.60 20.20 -5.26
CA ILE A 6 25.28 21.63 -5.27
C ILE A 6 24.37 21.90 -6.46
N LEU A 7 23.25 22.56 -6.22
CA LEU A 7 22.31 23.02 -7.25
C LEU A 7 22.09 24.53 -7.11
N ALA A 8 22.65 25.32 -8.03
CA ALA A 8 22.69 26.78 -7.91
C ALA A 8 22.26 27.51 -9.19
N GLN A 9 21.71 28.71 -9.04
CA GLN A 9 21.40 29.58 -10.20
C GLN A 9 22.59 30.43 -10.66
N SER A 10 23.64 30.51 -9.85
CA SER A 10 24.83 31.28 -10.17
C SER A 10 26.10 30.61 -9.66
N GLU A 11 27.21 30.88 -10.34
CA GLU A 11 28.54 30.43 -9.91
C GLU A 11 28.91 30.97 -8.53
N VAL A 12 28.46 32.17 -8.18
CA VAL A 12 28.72 32.79 -6.88
C VAL A 12 28.06 31.99 -5.76
N ASN A 13 26.79 31.63 -5.93
CA ASN A 13 26.06 30.85 -4.94
C ASN A 13 26.58 29.42 -4.85
N ALA A 14 26.95 28.82 -5.99
CA ALA A 14 27.60 27.51 -6.02
C ALA A 14 28.94 27.51 -5.24
N ASN A 15 29.78 28.53 -5.46
CA ASN A 15 31.03 28.70 -4.71
C ASN A 15 30.76 28.88 -3.21
N ALA A 16 29.76 29.69 -2.83
CA ALA A 16 29.42 29.90 -1.43
C ALA A 16 28.96 28.59 -0.73
N MET A 17 28.15 27.78 -1.41
CA MET A 17 27.76 26.45 -0.91
C MET A 17 28.95 25.47 -0.89
N GLY A 18 29.86 25.55 -1.85
CA GLY A 18 31.11 24.78 -1.86
C GLY A 18 31.99 25.07 -0.66
N MET A 19 32.16 26.35 -0.31
CA MET A 19 32.88 26.76 0.92
C MET A 19 32.21 26.20 2.18
N TRP A 20 30.88 26.10 2.21
CA TRP A 20 30.17 25.49 3.34
C TRP A 20 30.48 23.99 3.46
N LEU A 21 30.59 23.26 2.35
CA LEU A 21 31.00 21.86 2.36
C LEU A 21 32.45 21.70 2.86
N GLU A 22 33.36 22.59 2.46
CA GLU A 22 34.74 22.59 2.98
C GLU A 22 34.79 22.82 4.50
N LEU A 23 33.93 23.70 5.04
CA LEU A 23 33.80 23.89 6.49
C LEU A 23 33.29 22.64 7.22
N LEU A 24 32.54 21.77 6.53
CA LEU A 24 32.10 20.46 7.04
C LEU A 24 33.20 19.39 6.93
N GLY A 25 34.36 19.72 6.35
CA GLY A 25 35.47 18.81 6.13
C GLY A 25 35.34 17.96 4.86
N GLU A 26 34.39 18.29 3.98
CA GLU A 26 34.28 17.67 2.66
C GLU A 26 35.35 18.21 1.70
N LYS A 27 35.66 17.44 0.65
CA LYS A 27 36.64 17.87 -0.34
C LYS A 27 36.09 19.06 -1.15
N PRO A 28 36.93 20.05 -1.48
CA PRO A 28 36.54 21.13 -2.39
C PRO A 28 36.10 20.55 -3.73
N LEU A 29 34.93 20.98 -4.20
CA LEU A 29 34.43 20.62 -5.52
C LEU A 29 35.04 21.57 -6.56
N ALA A 30 35.65 21.02 -7.60
CA ALA A 30 36.13 21.82 -8.72
C ALA A 30 34.97 22.51 -9.47
N ASN A 31 35.27 23.54 -10.26
CA ASN A 31 34.23 24.25 -11.01
C ASN A 31 33.55 23.37 -12.06
N ASP A 32 34.27 22.39 -12.60
CA ASP A 32 33.82 21.40 -13.58
C ASP A 32 33.39 20.07 -12.93
N ASP A 33 33.27 20.02 -11.61
CA ASP A 33 32.87 18.81 -10.90
C ASP A 33 31.41 18.45 -11.23
N PRO A 34 31.08 17.22 -11.64
CA PRO A 34 29.71 16.80 -11.94
C PRO A 34 28.76 16.89 -10.73
N LEU A 35 29.29 16.96 -9.49
CA LEU A 35 28.51 17.19 -8.28
C LEU A 35 28.04 18.64 -8.11
N ARG A 36 28.53 19.53 -8.97
CA ARG A 36 28.19 20.94 -9.03
C ARG A 36 27.32 21.21 -10.26
N ILE A 37 26.03 21.41 -10.03
CA ILE A 37 25.02 21.70 -11.03
C ILE A 37 24.68 23.19 -10.97
N VAL A 38 25.26 23.97 -11.87
CA VAL A 38 24.94 25.40 -12.04
C VAL A 38 23.99 25.57 -13.23
N TRP A 39 22.89 26.29 -13.02
CA TRP A 39 21.91 26.63 -14.05
C TRP A 39 21.69 28.15 -14.08
N SER A 40 22.45 28.85 -14.93
CA SER A 40 22.45 30.31 -15.01
C SER A 40 21.42 30.89 -15.99
N GLU A 41 20.77 30.04 -16.79
CA GLU A 41 19.78 30.47 -17.77
C GLU A 41 18.47 30.89 -17.09
N SER A 42 17.81 31.90 -17.64
CA SER A 42 16.49 32.32 -17.15
C SER A 42 15.48 31.22 -17.39
N ILE A 43 14.83 30.77 -16.32
CA ILE A 43 13.76 29.79 -16.42
C ILE A 43 12.47 30.56 -16.69
N ASP A 44 11.85 30.28 -17.82
CA ASP A 44 10.55 30.83 -18.19
C ASP A 44 9.55 29.71 -18.45
N ARG A 45 8.32 30.07 -18.80
CA ARG A 45 7.24 29.11 -19.06
C ARG A 45 7.60 28.09 -20.15
N THR A 46 8.40 28.48 -21.14
CA THR A 46 8.74 27.64 -22.29
C THR A 46 9.92 26.72 -21.99
N THR A 47 10.87 27.16 -21.17
CA THR A 47 12.07 26.38 -20.85
C THR A 47 11.95 25.54 -19.57
N ALA A 48 10.95 25.81 -18.72
CA ALA A 48 10.83 25.16 -17.41
C ALA A 48 10.73 23.62 -17.46
N ILE A 49 10.03 23.06 -18.45
CA ILE A 49 9.87 21.59 -18.57
C ILE A 49 11.19 20.95 -19.01
N ASP A 50 11.80 21.45 -20.09
CA ASP A 50 13.09 20.96 -20.57
C ASP A 50 14.18 21.11 -19.49
N THR A 51 14.14 22.21 -18.74
CA THR A 51 15.03 22.45 -17.60
C THR A 51 14.81 21.42 -16.49
N TYR A 52 13.55 21.10 -16.16
CA TYR A 52 13.23 20.08 -15.17
C TYR A 52 13.79 18.72 -15.57
N ASP A 53 13.56 18.28 -16.81
CA ASP A 53 14.04 16.99 -17.29
C ASP A 53 15.57 16.93 -17.29
N ALA A 54 16.24 17.98 -17.79
CA ALA A 54 17.70 18.08 -17.77
C ALA A 54 18.27 18.05 -16.34
N LEU A 55 17.64 18.73 -15.37
CA LEU A 55 18.07 18.70 -13.98
C LEU A 55 17.82 17.34 -13.32
N CYS A 56 16.72 16.66 -13.63
CA CYS A 56 16.45 15.29 -13.18
C CYS A 56 17.56 14.34 -13.63
N GLU A 57 17.92 14.38 -14.92
CA GLU A 57 19.01 13.55 -15.46
C GLU A 57 20.35 13.86 -14.81
N ARG A 58 20.71 15.15 -14.69
CA ARG A 58 21.97 15.58 -14.07
C ARG A 58 22.05 15.20 -12.60
N ILE A 59 20.95 15.30 -11.83
CA ILE A 59 20.92 14.88 -10.43
C ILE A 59 21.14 13.37 -10.31
N GLU A 60 20.50 12.57 -11.17
CA GLU A 60 20.69 11.12 -11.17
C GLU A 60 22.10 10.70 -11.59
N GLU A 61 22.65 11.33 -12.61
CA GLU A 61 24.03 11.10 -13.06
C GLU A 61 25.03 11.49 -11.97
N ALA A 62 24.89 12.68 -11.41
CA ALA A 62 25.75 13.19 -10.34
C ALA A 62 25.68 12.32 -9.08
N ALA A 63 24.50 11.80 -8.74
CA ALA A 63 24.33 10.87 -7.64
C ALA A 63 25.08 9.55 -7.86
N ARG A 64 25.23 9.10 -9.12
CA ARG A 64 25.93 7.86 -9.51
C ARG A 64 27.42 8.06 -9.83
N THR A 65 27.90 9.29 -10.02
CA THR A 65 29.30 9.52 -10.46
C THR A 65 30.31 8.83 -9.54
N GLY A 66 31.25 8.06 -10.08
CA GLY A 66 32.33 7.45 -9.29
C GLY A 66 31.94 6.23 -8.44
N THR A 67 30.67 5.83 -8.39
CA THR A 67 30.21 4.56 -7.79
C THR A 67 28.82 4.19 -8.30
N ASP A 68 28.61 2.96 -8.78
CA ASP A 68 27.28 2.49 -9.24
C ASP A 68 26.24 2.29 -8.11
N THR A 69 26.62 2.53 -6.85
CA THR A 69 25.93 1.95 -5.68
C THR A 69 25.51 2.93 -4.59
N ILE A 70 25.68 4.26 -4.74
CA ILE A 70 25.19 5.19 -3.71
C ILE A 70 23.67 5.31 -3.82
N PRO A 71 22.91 4.86 -2.81
CA PRO A 71 21.47 5.00 -2.84
C PRO A 71 21.09 6.46 -2.64
N LEU A 72 20.05 6.91 -3.33
CA LEU A 72 19.61 8.31 -3.33
C LEU A 72 19.20 8.81 -1.93
N ASN A 73 18.77 7.92 -1.04
CA ASN A 73 18.54 8.23 0.38
C ASN A 73 19.81 8.60 1.18
N ARG A 74 20.99 8.55 0.55
CA ARG A 74 22.25 9.06 1.10
C ARG A 74 22.71 10.38 0.46
N VAL A 75 22.03 10.84 -0.58
CA VAL A 75 22.30 12.11 -1.25
C VAL A 75 21.68 13.26 -0.47
N THR A 76 22.40 14.38 -0.40
CA THR A 76 21.93 15.67 0.11
C THR A 76 22.20 16.72 -0.96
N VAL A 77 21.16 17.39 -1.44
CA VAL A 77 21.27 18.49 -2.40
C VAL A 77 21.27 19.80 -1.63
N LEU A 78 22.33 20.59 -1.80
CA LEU A 78 22.44 21.98 -1.38
C LEU A 78 21.92 22.83 -2.52
N ALA A 79 20.66 23.24 -2.41
CA ALA A 79 20.01 24.14 -3.35
C ALA A 79 20.24 25.59 -2.92
N ASP A 80 20.16 26.49 -3.91
CA ASP A 80 20.29 27.94 -3.75
C ASP A 80 19.25 28.57 -2.80
N SER A 81 18.97 29.87 -2.95
CA SER A 81 17.86 30.53 -2.28
C SER A 81 16.51 29.99 -2.76
N ILE A 82 15.58 29.78 -1.81
CA ILE A 82 14.17 29.54 -2.11
C ILE A 82 13.25 30.49 -1.35
N ASN A 83 12.11 30.80 -1.96
CA ASN A 83 10.99 31.47 -1.33
C ASN A 83 9.91 30.46 -0.92
N LEU A 84 9.68 30.27 0.38
CA LEU A 84 8.70 29.29 0.87
C LEU A 84 7.24 29.62 0.50
N THR A 85 6.90 30.89 0.20
CA THR A 85 5.55 31.23 -0.28
C THR A 85 5.33 30.76 -1.71
N ASP A 86 6.39 30.72 -2.52
CA ASP A 86 6.31 30.50 -3.96
C ASP A 86 6.71 29.05 -4.32
N LEU A 87 6.92 28.21 -3.30
CA LEU A 87 7.32 26.81 -3.43
C LEU A 87 6.12 25.91 -3.73
N ASP A 88 5.63 25.96 -4.98
CA ASP A 88 4.53 25.14 -5.49
C ASP A 88 4.87 24.53 -6.86
N ALA A 89 4.26 23.39 -7.20
CA ALA A 89 4.63 22.63 -8.40
C ALA A 89 3.89 23.04 -9.70
N VAL A 90 2.98 24.02 -9.65
CA VAL A 90 2.01 24.28 -10.73
C VAL A 90 2.05 25.71 -11.28
N SER A 91 2.68 26.65 -10.57
CA SER A 91 2.77 28.06 -10.92
C SER A 91 3.31 28.28 -12.34
N GLU A 92 2.47 28.84 -13.22
CA GLU A 92 2.78 28.98 -14.65
C GLU A 92 3.99 29.90 -14.94
N GLY A 93 4.38 30.77 -14.00
CA GLY A 93 5.49 31.71 -14.15
C GLY A 93 6.86 31.08 -14.37
N GLY A 94 7.01 29.76 -14.12
CA GLY A 94 8.26 29.04 -14.42
C GLY A 94 9.43 29.45 -13.53
N GLY A 95 9.17 29.97 -12.33
CA GLY A 95 10.22 30.40 -11.42
C GLY A 95 11.06 29.23 -10.86
N TRP A 96 12.27 29.56 -10.42
CA TRP A 96 13.19 28.65 -9.73
C TRP A 96 12.52 27.89 -8.58
N ASP A 97 11.74 28.59 -7.75
CA ASP A 97 11.03 27.97 -6.62
C ASP A 97 10.06 26.87 -7.08
N SER A 98 9.35 27.10 -8.18
CA SER A 98 8.43 26.11 -8.73
C SER A 98 9.18 24.90 -9.28
N LEU A 99 10.29 25.12 -9.98
CA LEU A 99 11.18 24.07 -10.47
C LEU A 99 11.77 23.23 -9.32
N ILE A 100 12.24 23.88 -8.25
CA ILE A 100 12.73 23.21 -7.04
C ILE A 100 11.61 22.41 -6.37
N ALA A 101 10.38 22.95 -6.32
CA ALA A 101 9.22 22.23 -5.79
C ALA A 101 8.95 20.94 -6.60
N MET A 102 9.01 21.00 -7.93
CA MET A 102 8.88 19.83 -8.81
C MET A 102 9.98 18.80 -8.51
N LEU A 103 11.24 19.22 -8.38
CA LEU A 103 12.37 18.34 -8.07
C LEU A 103 12.24 17.67 -6.70
N ILE A 104 11.79 18.40 -5.67
CA ILE A 104 11.57 17.85 -4.33
C ILE A 104 10.48 16.78 -4.34
N LEU A 105 9.41 16.98 -5.11
CA LEU A 105 8.35 15.97 -5.28
C LEU A 105 8.82 14.79 -6.15
N GLY A 106 9.67 15.02 -7.14
CA GLY A 106 10.24 13.99 -8.02
C GLY A 106 11.32 13.13 -7.37
N PHE A 107 11.96 13.61 -6.29
CA PHE A 107 13.00 12.89 -5.53
C PHE A 107 12.68 12.84 -4.03
N PRO A 108 11.65 12.08 -3.62
CA PRO A 108 11.22 12.00 -2.22
C PRO A 108 12.28 11.42 -1.27
N GLU A 109 13.26 10.68 -1.81
CA GLU A 109 14.35 10.09 -1.04
C GLU A 109 15.57 11.02 -0.86
N ILE A 110 15.65 12.14 -1.56
CA ILE A 110 16.79 13.07 -1.43
C ILE A 110 16.57 14.01 -0.24
N ARG A 111 17.63 14.28 0.53
CA ARG A 111 17.60 15.36 1.53
C ARG A 111 17.88 16.69 0.84
N TRP A 112 16.96 17.63 0.97
CA TRP A 112 17.11 18.99 0.42
C TRP A 112 17.56 19.96 1.51
N VAL A 113 18.57 20.77 1.26
CA VAL A 113 19.05 21.84 2.14
C VAL A 113 19.22 23.10 1.31
N PHE A 114 18.77 24.24 1.83
CA PHE A 114 18.73 25.50 1.11
C PHE A 114 19.74 26.49 1.69
N GLY A 115 20.44 27.18 0.79
CA GLY A 115 21.37 28.25 1.14
C GLY A 115 20.68 29.38 1.88
N VAL A 116 19.57 29.85 1.33
CA VAL A 116 18.74 30.91 1.92
C VAL A 116 17.26 30.54 1.82
N MET A 117 16.50 30.78 2.88
CA MET A 117 15.05 30.54 2.88
C MET A 117 14.32 31.84 3.23
N THR A 118 13.58 32.40 2.27
CA THR A 118 12.73 33.58 2.41
C THR A 118 11.25 33.20 2.44
N GLY A 119 10.32 34.16 2.36
CA GLY A 119 8.88 33.83 2.28
C GLY A 119 8.20 33.51 3.59
N VAL A 120 8.73 33.98 4.71
CA VAL A 120 8.17 33.66 6.02
C VAL A 120 7.57 34.91 6.60
N GLU A 121 6.45 35.31 6.02
CA GLU A 121 5.58 36.27 6.68
C GLU A 121 5.10 35.68 8.01
N LYS A 122 4.97 36.53 9.03
CA LYS A 122 4.44 36.12 10.33
C LYS A 122 2.98 35.74 10.16
N ASP A 123 2.68 34.44 9.99
CA ASP A 123 1.31 33.96 10.03
C ASP A 123 0.83 34.00 11.48
N HIS A 124 -0.37 34.54 11.73
CA HIS A 124 -0.95 34.61 13.06
C HIS A 124 -1.40 33.24 13.59
N ARG A 125 -1.42 32.20 12.75
CA ARG A 125 -1.75 30.83 13.16
C ARG A 125 -0.52 30.09 13.71
N PRO A 126 -0.50 29.73 15.01
CA PRO A 126 0.68 29.15 15.65
C PRO A 126 1.09 27.79 15.07
N GLU A 127 0.14 26.98 14.61
CA GLU A 127 0.41 25.66 14.04
C GLU A 127 1.21 25.75 12.73
N LYS A 128 0.83 26.69 11.85
CA LYS A 128 1.53 26.93 10.59
C LYS A 128 2.93 27.52 10.82
N GLN A 129 3.06 28.42 11.80
CA GLN A 129 4.36 28.97 12.17
C GLN A 129 5.31 27.89 12.73
N ASN A 130 4.81 26.96 13.53
CA ASN A 130 5.61 25.85 14.06
C ASN A 130 6.13 24.94 12.94
N LEU A 131 5.28 24.63 11.95
CA LEU A 131 5.70 23.85 10.78
C LEU A 131 6.79 24.57 9.97
N ILE A 132 6.63 25.87 9.70
CA ILE A 132 7.65 26.67 8.99
C ILE A 132 8.97 26.67 9.75
N ASN A 133 8.92 26.86 11.07
CA ASN A 133 10.12 26.84 11.91
C ASN A 133 10.79 25.45 11.86
N GLN A 134 10.01 24.37 11.89
CA GLN A 134 10.52 23.01 11.75
C GLN A 134 11.20 22.79 10.39
N ILE A 135 10.59 23.26 9.30
CA ILE A 135 11.16 23.18 7.96
C ILE A 135 12.49 23.96 7.89
N LYS A 136 12.53 25.20 8.37
CA LYS A 136 13.79 25.99 8.42
C LYS A 136 14.89 25.29 9.19
N LEU A 137 14.56 24.73 10.35
CA LEU A 137 15.54 24.08 11.21
C LEU A 137 16.08 22.80 10.56
N ALA A 138 15.25 22.07 9.81
CA ALA A 138 15.64 20.83 9.14
C ALA A 138 16.27 21.00 7.75
N HIS A 139 16.01 22.11 7.07
CA HIS A 139 16.38 22.34 5.66
C HIS A 139 17.25 23.57 5.43
N SER A 140 17.73 24.28 6.47
CA SER A 140 18.76 25.32 6.32
C SER A 140 20.17 24.73 6.32
N LEU A 141 21.17 25.48 5.84
CA LEU A 141 22.58 25.08 5.92
C LEU A 141 23.03 24.70 7.34
N LEU A 142 22.46 25.34 8.37
CA LEU A 142 22.76 25.03 9.78
C LEU A 142 22.34 23.60 10.17
N SER A 143 21.35 23.01 9.48
CA SER A 143 20.93 21.62 9.69
C SER A 143 21.98 20.58 9.28
N LEU A 144 23.04 21.00 8.58
CA LEU A 144 24.18 20.15 8.28
C LEU A 144 25.14 20.04 9.48
N LEU A 145 25.18 21.09 10.31
CA LEU A 145 25.98 21.13 11.54
C LEU A 145 25.22 20.62 12.76
N SER A 146 23.89 20.70 12.71
CA SER A 146 23.02 20.44 13.86
C SER A 146 22.02 19.32 13.56
N GLY A 147 21.98 18.34 14.46
CA GLY A 147 20.99 17.26 14.45
C GLY A 147 21.38 16.05 13.61
N SER A 148 20.73 14.94 13.94
CA SER A 148 20.86 13.67 13.25
C SER A 148 20.08 13.73 11.93
N ARG A 149 20.65 13.15 10.87
CA ARG A 149 19.97 13.02 9.58
C ARG A 149 18.67 12.23 9.75
N ARG A 150 17.55 12.84 9.37
CA ARG A 150 16.25 12.17 9.22
C ARG A 150 16.14 11.59 7.82
N ASP A 151 15.48 10.45 7.69
CA ASP A 151 15.22 9.84 6.39
C ASP A 151 14.09 10.62 5.66
N PRO A 152 14.35 11.25 4.50
CA PRO A 152 13.35 12.10 3.84
C PRO A 152 12.22 11.30 3.18
N LEU A 153 12.36 9.98 3.02
CA LEU A 153 11.48 9.14 2.20
C LEU A 153 10.00 9.20 2.61
N PHE A 154 9.68 9.43 3.89
CA PHE A 154 8.29 9.54 4.38
C PHE A 154 7.95 10.95 4.91
N ASP A 155 8.70 11.96 4.45
CA ASP A 155 8.51 13.38 4.75
C ASP A 155 8.40 13.72 6.24
N PRO A 156 9.34 13.27 7.10
CA PRO A 156 9.25 13.51 8.54
C PRO A 156 9.34 15.00 8.94
N THR A 157 9.85 15.85 8.04
CA THR A 157 10.00 17.30 8.23
C THR A 157 8.78 18.08 7.73
N GLY A 158 7.97 17.51 6.84
CA GLY A 158 6.81 18.18 6.25
C GLY A 158 7.11 19.10 5.06
N LEU A 159 8.30 19.00 4.45
CA LEU A 159 8.64 19.83 3.29
C LEU A 159 7.78 19.47 2.08
N ARG A 160 7.57 18.16 1.81
CA ARG A 160 6.71 17.75 0.68
C ARG A 160 5.24 18.04 0.96
N ASP A 161 4.78 17.82 2.17
CA ASP A 161 3.43 18.21 2.59
C ASP A 161 3.19 19.73 2.48
N TRP A 162 4.20 20.54 2.81
CA TRP A 162 4.16 22.00 2.60
C TRP A 162 3.98 22.34 1.12
N ILE A 163 4.78 21.74 0.23
CA ILE A 163 4.68 21.95 -1.22
C ILE A 163 3.30 21.53 -1.73
N ARG A 164 2.76 20.40 -1.26
CA ARG A 164 1.40 19.95 -1.61
C ARG A 164 0.34 20.96 -1.18
N LYS A 165 0.44 21.53 0.02
CA LYS A 165 -0.47 22.59 0.51
C LYS A 165 -0.37 23.88 -0.29
N ARG A 166 0.84 24.31 -0.65
CA ARG A 166 1.03 25.48 -1.53
C ARG A 166 0.49 25.21 -2.93
N THR A 167 0.74 24.02 -3.47
CA THR A 167 0.19 23.58 -4.75
C THR A 167 -1.34 23.56 -4.75
N ASN A 168 -1.97 23.04 -3.68
CA ASN A 168 -3.43 23.10 -3.53
C ASN A 168 -3.96 24.54 -3.50
N TYR A 169 -3.26 25.44 -2.81
CA TYR A 169 -3.62 26.85 -2.77
C TYR A 169 -3.58 27.49 -4.17
N GLU A 170 -2.51 27.24 -4.94
CA GLU A 170 -2.39 27.75 -6.32
C GLU A 170 -3.38 27.11 -7.28
N LEU A 171 -3.68 25.81 -7.14
CA LEU A 171 -4.71 25.13 -7.91
C LEU A 171 -6.08 25.79 -7.69
N GLU A 172 -6.45 26.03 -6.44
CA GLU A 172 -7.75 26.62 -6.09
C GLU A 172 -7.88 28.10 -6.51
N HIS A 173 -6.84 28.91 -6.24
CA HIS A 173 -6.95 30.38 -6.34
C HIS A 173 -6.47 30.94 -7.68
N THR A 174 -5.44 30.34 -8.27
CA THR A 174 -4.77 30.86 -9.47
C THR A 174 -5.24 30.12 -10.71
N ILE A 175 -5.12 28.79 -10.71
CA ILE A 175 -5.46 27.94 -11.85
C ILE A 175 -6.98 27.68 -11.92
N LYS A 176 -7.67 27.75 -10.78
CA LYS A 176 -9.09 27.40 -10.61
C LYS A 176 -9.39 25.95 -11.01
N ASP A 177 -8.49 25.05 -10.64
CA ASP A 177 -8.61 23.61 -10.79
C ASP A 177 -9.17 23.00 -9.48
N ASP A 178 -10.09 22.05 -9.59
CA ASP A 178 -10.70 21.35 -8.46
C ASP A 178 -9.88 20.13 -7.98
N LEU A 179 -8.69 19.89 -8.56
CA LEU A 179 -7.75 18.90 -8.07
C LEU A 179 -7.26 19.30 -6.68
N ARG A 180 -7.31 18.36 -5.75
CA ARG A 180 -6.73 18.53 -4.42
C ARG A 180 -5.78 17.38 -4.12
N LEU A 181 -4.51 17.71 -3.96
CA LEU A 181 -3.49 16.80 -3.49
C LEU A 181 -3.74 16.42 -2.02
N PRO A 182 -3.52 15.16 -1.63
CA PRO A 182 -3.76 14.74 -0.26
C PRO A 182 -2.72 15.33 0.72
N GLU A 183 -3.21 15.77 1.87
CA GLU A 183 -2.42 16.42 2.93
C GLU A 183 -2.20 15.45 4.10
N ARG A 184 -0.98 15.42 4.65
CA ARG A 184 -0.57 14.53 5.76
C ARG A 184 -0.18 15.34 6.99
N ASP A 185 -1.18 15.88 7.67
CA ASP A 185 -0.98 16.73 8.85
C ASP A 185 -0.34 15.98 10.02
N GLU A 186 -0.75 14.73 10.23
CA GLU A 186 -0.30 13.93 11.37
C GLU A 186 1.09 13.33 11.15
N LEU A 187 1.93 13.35 12.19
CA LEU A 187 3.27 12.76 12.18
C LEU A 187 3.29 11.46 12.99
N ALA A 188 3.93 10.43 12.47
CA ALA A 188 4.17 9.15 13.13
C ALA A 188 5.68 8.93 13.35
N ALA A 189 6.04 8.13 14.34
CA ALA A 189 7.40 7.62 14.52
C ALA A 189 7.40 6.08 14.45
N SER A 190 8.35 5.54 13.70
CA SER A 190 8.69 4.13 13.66
C SER A 190 10.04 3.95 14.35
N ILE A 191 10.06 3.38 15.54
CA ILE A 191 11.22 3.25 16.43
C ILE A 191 11.61 1.78 16.50
N GLU A 192 12.75 1.45 15.89
CA GLU A 192 13.17 0.06 15.67
C GLU A 192 14.64 0.05 15.30
N ASP A 193 15.45 -0.84 15.88
CA ASP A 193 16.88 -0.96 15.58
C ASP A 193 17.14 -1.72 14.26
N GLU A 194 16.25 -2.64 13.90
CA GLU A 194 16.25 -3.30 12.60
C GLU A 194 15.68 -2.41 11.48
N LYS A 195 16.55 -1.97 10.56
CA LYS A 195 16.16 -1.04 9.47
C LYS A 195 14.97 -1.53 8.62
N ALA A 196 14.89 -2.82 8.31
CA ALA A 196 13.82 -3.37 7.49
C ALA A 196 12.44 -3.22 8.17
N TYR A 197 12.36 -3.52 9.46
CA TYR A 197 11.15 -3.31 10.26
C TYR A 197 10.81 -1.83 10.40
N ALA A 198 11.82 -0.99 10.65
CA ALA A 198 11.64 0.45 10.80
C ALA A 198 11.02 1.06 9.53
N TRP A 199 11.51 0.67 8.35
CA TRP A 199 11.03 1.12 7.05
C TRP A 199 9.63 0.58 6.73
N PHE A 200 9.40 -0.71 6.96
CA PHE A 200 8.09 -1.33 6.70
C PHE A 200 6.98 -0.71 7.56
N HIS A 201 7.25 -0.48 8.85
CA HIS A 201 6.32 0.20 9.76
C HIS A 201 6.16 1.69 9.44
N GLY A 202 7.24 2.37 9.05
CA GLY A 202 7.21 3.77 8.60
C GLY A 202 6.34 3.92 7.35
N TYR A 203 6.52 3.04 6.37
CA TYR A 203 5.67 2.98 5.17
C TYR A 203 4.22 2.69 5.49
N ALA A 204 3.93 1.76 6.41
CA ALA A 204 2.56 1.49 6.85
C ALA A 204 1.88 2.78 7.35
N ALA A 205 2.57 3.58 8.19
CA ALA A 205 2.03 4.87 8.62
C ALA A 205 1.89 5.86 7.45
N TYR A 206 2.89 5.94 6.56
CA TYR A 206 2.88 6.83 5.40
C TYR A 206 1.71 6.60 4.45
N ARG A 207 1.45 5.31 4.17
CA ARG A 207 0.35 4.80 3.37
C ARG A 207 -1.02 5.21 3.89
N PHE A 208 -1.19 5.23 5.21
CA PHE A 208 -2.44 5.61 5.85
C PHE A 208 -2.51 7.11 6.20
N GLY A 209 -1.69 7.95 5.56
CA GLY A 209 -1.84 9.40 5.61
C GLY A 209 -1.06 10.11 6.70
N TYR A 210 -0.12 9.44 7.36
CA TYR A 210 0.82 10.10 8.27
C TYR A 210 2.07 10.54 7.50
N ARG A 211 2.73 11.62 7.90
CA ARG A 211 4.17 11.73 7.70
C ARG A 211 4.85 10.76 8.66
N ALA A 212 5.98 10.16 8.31
CA ALA A 212 6.63 9.18 9.19
C ALA A 212 8.12 9.45 9.39
N ASP A 213 8.57 9.39 10.64
CA ASP A 213 9.98 9.46 11.03
C ASP A 213 10.49 8.07 11.38
N VAL A 214 11.58 7.66 10.76
CA VAL A 214 12.16 6.33 10.94
C VAL A 214 13.37 6.46 11.84
N ILE A 215 13.26 5.92 13.05
CA ILE A 215 14.22 6.08 14.13
C ILE A 215 14.94 4.74 14.34
N THR A 216 16.13 4.64 13.76
CA THR A 216 16.97 3.42 13.80
C THR A 216 18.26 3.56 14.59
N THR A 217 18.46 4.67 15.27
CA THR A 217 19.67 4.93 16.05
C THR A 217 19.32 5.54 17.40
N TRP A 218 20.16 5.26 18.39
CA TRP A 218 20.04 5.83 19.73
C TRP A 218 20.19 7.34 19.71
N THR A 219 21.10 7.86 18.89
CA THR A 219 21.34 9.30 18.74
C THR A 219 20.06 10.01 18.28
N LEU A 220 19.37 9.47 17.27
CA LEU A 220 18.12 10.04 16.78
C LEU A 220 17.00 9.86 17.80
N MET A 221 16.95 8.74 18.53
CA MET A 221 15.97 8.54 19.60
C MET A 221 16.15 9.56 20.74
N LYS A 222 17.39 9.81 21.21
CA LYS A 222 17.69 10.83 22.22
C LYS A 222 17.36 12.24 21.73
N GLU A 223 17.68 12.57 20.49
CA GLU A 223 17.33 13.86 19.90
C GLU A 223 15.82 14.09 19.90
N ARG A 224 15.04 13.05 19.58
CA ARG A 224 13.57 13.14 19.45
C ARG A 224 12.83 13.06 20.77
N PHE A 225 13.33 12.32 21.76
CA PHE A 225 12.56 12.00 22.96
C PHE A 225 13.31 12.26 24.29
N GLY A 226 14.57 12.68 24.23
CA GLY A 226 15.44 12.88 25.39
C GLY A 226 15.24 14.18 26.15
N LYS A 227 14.50 15.15 25.60
CA LYS A 227 14.32 16.48 26.21
C LYS A 227 13.14 16.51 27.18
N GLU A 228 13.35 16.98 28.40
CA GLU A 228 12.27 17.20 29.37
C GLU A 228 11.42 18.42 29.01
N GLY A 229 10.12 18.38 29.33
CA GLY A 229 9.21 19.53 29.26
C GLY A 229 8.69 19.91 27.87
N GLU A 230 9.26 19.37 26.78
CA GLU A 230 8.77 19.57 25.42
C GLU A 230 7.91 18.39 24.94
N LYS A 231 6.93 18.68 24.07
CA LYS A 231 6.11 17.65 23.43
C LYS A 231 6.81 17.14 22.18
N HIS A 232 6.85 15.82 22.01
CA HIS A 232 7.49 15.18 20.84
C HIS A 232 6.73 15.39 19.51
N GLY A 233 5.46 15.80 19.53
CA GLY A 233 4.67 16.13 18.32
C GLY A 233 4.12 14.94 17.52
N TYR A 234 4.64 13.73 17.71
CA TYR A 234 4.09 12.50 17.09
C TYR A 234 2.69 12.12 17.59
N ARG A 235 1.79 11.79 16.66
CA ARG A 235 0.43 11.32 16.96
C ARG A 235 0.33 9.80 17.05
N LEU A 236 1.19 9.10 16.31
CA LEU A 236 1.29 7.65 16.27
C LEU A 236 2.74 7.22 16.55
N LEU A 237 2.93 6.32 17.51
CA LEU A 237 4.22 5.69 17.79
C LEU A 237 4.13 4.20 17.52
N LEU A 238 5.01 3.70 16.66
CA LEU A 238 5.20 2.29 16.34
C LEU A 238 6.59 1.91 16.83
N GLU A 239 6.67 1.07 17.84
CA GLU A 239 7.90 0.95 18.60
C GLU A 239 8.19 -0.51 18.93
N ASP A 240 9.43 -0.95 18.71
CA ASP A 240 9.84 -2.28 19.17
C ASP A 240 10.03 -2.32 20.69
N MET A 241 9.71 -3.47 21.27
CA MET A 241 9.87 -3.69 22.69
C MET A 241 11.33 -3.83 23.08
N SER A 242 12.15 -4.48 22.26
CA SER A 242 13.49 -4.94 22.59
C SER A 242 14.57 -4.12 21.89
N LEU A 243 14.41 -2.79 21.89
CA LEU A 243 15.34 -1.86 21.23
C LEU A 243 16.79 -2.07 21.70
N ASN A 244 17.68 -2.36 20.74
CA ASN A 244 19.11 -2.53 20.96
C ASN A 244 19.94 -1.81 19.89
N PHE A 245 19.77 -0.49 19.79
CA PHE A 245 20.49 0.32 18.81
C PHE A 245 22.02 0.13 18.88
N PRO A 246 22.70 0.00 17.73
CA PRO A 246 24.15 -0.21 17.69
C PRO A 246 24.99 0.93 18.32
N ASP A 247 24.48 2.17 18.29
CA ASP A 247 25.14 3.36 18.83
C ASP A 247 24.71 3.68 20.28
N ARG A 248 24.02 2.75 20.95
CA ARG A 248 23.61 2.91 22.35
C ARG A 248 24.76 2.65 23.31
N GLU A 249 24.81 3.42 24.40
CA GLU A 249 25.71 3.19 25.52
C GLU A 249 25.41 1.82 26.18
N ALA A 250 26.45 1.05 26.51
CA ALA A 250 26.31 -0.34 26.96
C ALA A 250 25.44 -0.54 28.22
N HIS A 251 25.32 0.49 29.06
CA HIS A 251 24.58 0.44 30.32
C HIS A 251 23.15 1.00 30.24
N THR A 252 22.69 1.36 29.04
CA THR A 252 21.34 1.90 28.81
C THR A 252 20.37 0.77 28.51
N HIS A 253 19.47 0.47 29.44
CA HIS A 253 18.47 -0.59 29.26
C HIS A 253 17.11 -0.01 28.84
N LEU A 254 16.64 -0.42 27.66
CA LEU A 254 15.39 0.11 27.06
C LEU A 254 14.22 -0.88 27.09
N LEU A 255 14.39 -2.11 27.55
CA LEU A 255 13.35 -3.16 27.51
C LEU A 255 12.08 -2.78 28.29
N ARG A 256 12.25 -2.18 29.48
CA ARG A 256 11.13 -1.73 30.32
C ARG A 256 10.75 -0.29 29.95
N LEU A 257 9.46 -0.06 29.73
CA LEU A 257 8.93 1.26 29.37
C LEU A 257 9.02 2.26 30.53
N GLY A 258 8.61 1.85 31.73
CA GLY A 258 8.65 2.69 32.92
C GLY A 258 10.06 2.87 33.49
N SER A 259 10.25 3.98 34.20
CA SER A 259 11.47 4.20 34.99
C SER A 259 11.51 3.25 36.20
N HIS A 260 12.66 2.65 36.47
CA HIS A 260 12.89 1.79 37.64
C HIS A 260 14.32 2.00 38.16
N THR A 261 14.55 1.71 39.44
CA THR A 261 15.91 1.73 40.01
C THR A 261 16.67 0.49 39.57
N ASP A 262 17.95 0.66 39.24
CA ASP A 262 18.85 -0.44 38.87
C ASP A 262 18.97 -1.41 40.07
N PRO A 263 18.76 -2.72 39.89
CA PRO A 263 18.86 -3.68 40.98
C PRO A 263 20.28 -3.74 41.58
N ASN A 264 21.31 -3.38 40.82
CA ASN A 264 22.70 -3.38 41.27
C ASN A 264 23.16 -2.03 41.85
N ASP A 265 22.41 -0.95 41.59
CA ASP A 265 22.73 0.40 42.05
C ASP A 265 21.43 1.19 42.33
N LYS A 266 21.08 1.30 43.61
CA LYS A 266 19.82 1.93 44.06
C LYS A 266 19.73 3.42 43.72
N ASP A 267 20.86 4.09 43.49
CA ASP A 267 20.89 5.50 43.14
C ASP A 267 20.75 5.73 41.63
N LYS A 268 20.90 4.67 40.81
CA LYS A 268 20.79 4.74 39.36
C LYS A 268 19.38 4.38 38.88
N LYS A 269 18.77 5.26 38.09
CA LYS A 269 17.50 4.97 37.40
C LYS A 269 17.77 4.45 35.99
N GLN A 270 16.89 3.56 35.53
CA GLN A 270 16.91 2.92 34.23
C GLN A 270 15.50 2.88 33.64
N GLY A 271 15.38 2.42 32.40
CA GLY A 271 14.10 2.29 31.69
C GLY A 271 13.83 3.41 30.70
N ARG A 272 12.90 3.17 29.79
CA ARG A 272 12.67 4.03 28.62
C ARG A 272 12.21 5.43 28.99
N ALA A 273 11.27 5.56 29.93
CA ALA A 273 10.81 6.85 30.44
C ALA A 273 11.91 7.65 31.16
N HIS A 274 12.98 7.01 31.66
CA HIS A 274 14.10 7.73 32.26
C HIS A 274 15.00 8.35 31.18
N HIS A 275 15.40 7.55 30.18
CA HIS A 275 16.32 8.00 29.13
C HIS A 275 15.63 8.80 28.01
N CYS A 276 14.32 8.62 27.87
CA CYS A 276 13.46 9.28 26.90
C CYS A 276 12.19 9.78 27.61
N PRO A 277 12.28 10.86 28.40
CA PRO A 277 11.16 11.36 29.22
C PRO A 277 9.91 11.69 28.42
N GLN A 278 10.05 12.07 27.14
CA GLN A 278 8.90 12.33 26.26
C GLN A 278 8.11 11.06 25.90
N LEU A 279 8.63 9.88 26.22
CA LEU A 279 7.96 8.60 26.09
C LEU A 279 7.38 8.10 27.43
N ASP A 280 7.32 8.93 28.47
CA ASP A 280 6.66 8.53 29.73
C ASP A 280 5.14 8.52 29.56
N SER A 281 4.55 7.32 29.44
CA SER A 281 3.09 7.18 29.28
C SER A 281 2.30 7.51 30.56
N ALA A 282 2.98 7.62 31.70
CA ALA A 282 2.38 8.08 32.94
C ALA A 282 2.28 9.61 33.03
N ASP A 283 2.96 10.35 32.15
CA ASP A 283 2.87 11.80 32.02
C ASP A 283 2.17 12.22 30.72
N ASP A 284 0.94 12.74 30.86
CA ASP A 284 0.12 13.26 29.77
C ASP A 284 0.68 14.53 29.13
N LYS A 285 1.59 15.24 29.81
CA LYS A 285 2.28 16.39 29.26
C LYS A 285 3.48 15.98 28.42
N ALA A 286 4.15 14.89 28.79
CA ALA A 286 5.32 14.38 28.10
C ALA A 286 4.94 13.52 26.88
N GLU A 287 4.15 12.46 27.07
CA GLU A 287 3.71 11.59 26.00
C GLU A 287 2.30 11.99 25.54
N THR A 288 2.27 12.70 24.40
CA THR A 288 1.04 13.30 23.86
C THR A 288 0.42 12.53 22.69
N SER A 289 1.03 11.42 22.29
CA SER A 289 0.56 10.58 21.19
C SER A 289 -0.86 10.07 21.45
N LYS A 290 -1.65 9.98 20.37
CA LYS A 290 -3.00 9.40 20.44
C LYS A 290 -2.95 7.88 20.41
N CYS A 291 -1.91 7.30 19.83
CA CYS A 291 -1.69 5.86 19.78
C CYS A 291 -0.21 5.56 19.98
N ARG A 292 0.09 4.68 20.93
CA ARG A 292 1.41 4.08 21.08
C ARG A 292 1.28 2.57 21.00
N ILE A 293 1.99 1.98 20.05
CA ILE A 293 1.94 0.56 19.78
C ILE A 293 3.33 -0.02 19.99
N LEU A 294 3.41 -0.94 20.94
CA LEU A 294 4.60 -1.72 21.21
C LEU A 294 4.53 -3.03 20.42
N ILE A 295 5.58 -3.33 19.69
CA ILE A 295 5.70 -4.50 18.83
C ILE A 295 6.71 -5.43 19.47
N THR A 296 6.41 -6.72 19.54
CA THR A 296 7.28 -7.68 20.25
C THR A 296 7.22 -9.05 19.58
N THR A 297 8.32 -9.80 19.60
CA THR A 297 8.32 -11.22 19.21
C THR A 297 7.69 -12.12 20.28
N GLY A 298 7.34 -11.57 21.45
CA GLY A 298 6.75 -12.33 22.55
C GLY A 298 7.70 -13.36 23.14
N GLN A 299 9.02 -13.18 22.99
CA GLN A 299 10.01 -14.08 23.59
C GLN A 299 9.88 -14.06 25.11
N THR A 300 9.29 -15.12 25.67
CA THR A 300 9.16 -15.36 27.12
C THR A 300 10.23 -16.32 27.67
N GLY A 301 11.26 -16.62 26.87
CA GLY A 301 12.26 -17.66 27.19
C GLY A 301 13.14 -17.36 28.40
N TYR A 302 13.24 -16.09 28.80
CA TYR A 302 13.85 -15.65 30.06
C TYR A 302 12.76 -15.09 30.97
N ARG A 303 12.77 -15.45 32.27
CA ARG A 303 11.79 -14.95 33.27
C ARG A 303 11.65 -13.43 33.22
N ASP A 304 12.78 -12.72 33.08
CA ASP A 304 12.83 -11.27 32.99
C ASP A 304 12.06 -10.68 31.79
N ALA A 305 12.00 -11.40 30.66
CA ALA A 305 11.30 -10.93 29.46
C ALA A 305 9.77 -11.10 29.59
N ALA A 306 9.32 -12.19 30.23
CA ALA A 306 7.90 -12.41 30.52
C ALA A 306 7.36 -11.38 31.53
N ASP A 307 8.15 -11.09 32.57
CA ASP A 307 7.81 -10.07 33.56
C ASP A 307 7.81 -8.66 32.93
N ALA A 308 8.82 -8.33 32.13
CA ALA A 308 8.89 -7.05 31.43
C ALA A 308 7.71 -6.86 30.45
N LEU A 309 7.27 -7.90 29.74
CA LEU A 309 6.11 -7.81 28.86
C LEU A 309 4.83 -7.46 29.64
N LYS A 310 4.60 -8.14 30.76
CA LYS A 310 3.43 -7.90 31.63
C LYS A 310 3.47 -6.51 32.25
N GLU A 311 4.64 -6.06 32.71
CA GLU A 311 4.86 -4.70 33.22
C GLU A 311 4.60 -3.65 32.13
N ASN A 312 5.14 -3.85 30.93
CA ASN A 312 4.94 -2.95 29.79
C ASN A 312 3.47 -2.88 29.36
N GLU A 313 2.76 -4.01 29.39
CA GLU A 313 1.32 -4.05 29.10
C GLU A 313 0.54 -3.23 30.13
N ALA A 314 0.78 -3.47 31.43
CA ALA A 314 0.14 -2.73 32.50
C ALA A 314 0.48 -1.24 32.45
N TYR A 315 1.70 -0.89 32.05
CA TYR A 315 2.14 0.49 31.88
C TYR A 315 1.44 1.19 30.71
N LEU A 316 1.32 0.52 29.55
CA LEU A 316 0.60 1.06 28.39
C LEU A 316 -0.91 1.16 28.61
N GLN A 317 -1.51 0.23 29.36
CA GLN A 317 -2.94 0.32 29.73
C GLN A 317 -3.22 1.53 30.63
N LYS A 318 -2.23 1.99 31.40
CA LYS A 318 -2.32 3.19 32.25
C LYS A 318 -1.99 4.49 31.52
N LYS A 319 -1.76 4.45 30.20
CA LYS A 319 -1.47 5.63 29.40
C LYS A 319 -2.58 6.67 29.58
N LYS A 320 -2.24 7.86 30.08
CA LYS A 320 -3.22 8.90 30.43
C LYS A 320 -3.95 9.49 29.22
N GLN A 321 -3.23 9.69 28.12
CA GLN A 321 -3.76 10.27 26.89
C GLN A 321 -3.65 9.27 25.74
N GLY A 322 -4.76 8.97 25.07
CA GLY A 322 -4.78 8.10 23.89
C GLY A 322 -4.91 6.62 24.24
N ARG A 323 -4.34 5.74 23.40
CA ARG A 323 -4.39 4.29 23.59
C ARG A 323 -2.98 3.69 23.49
N GLY A 324 -2.64 2.84 24.45
CA GLY A 324 -1.47 1.97 24.39
C GLY A 324 -1.89 0.56 23.97
N LYS A 325 -1.15 -0.09 23.07
CA LYS A 325 -1.42 -1.47 22.67
C LYS A 325 -0.14 -2.25 22.41
N ILE A 326 -0.17 -3.56 22.69
CA ILE A 326 0.89 -4.49 22.33
C ILE A 326 0.45 -5.34 21.13
N VAL A 327 1.37 -5.56 20.19
CA VAL A 327 1.17 -6.41 19.01
C VAL A 327 2.34 -7.39 18.90
N SER A 328 2.02 -8.66 18.73
CA SER A 328 3.02 -9.71 18.54
C SER A 328 3.42 -9.87 17.06
N LYS A 329 4.72 -9.99 16.80
CA LYS A 329 5.31 -10.47 15.55
C LYS A 329 5.13 -12.01 15.48
N PRO A 330 4.98 -12.62 14.29
CA PRO A 330 4.85 -11.97 12.99
C PRO A 330 3.44 -11.42 12.73
N THR A 331 3.34 -10.39 11.89
CA THR A 331 2.05 -9.84 11.42
C THR A 331 1.76 -10.27 9.99
N SER A 332 0.53 -10.51 9.59
CA SER A 332 0.15 -10.97 8.24
C SER A 332 0.21 -9.88 7.15
N GLY A 333 1.16 -8.95 7.25
CA GLY A 333 1.32 -7.82 6.33
C GLY A 333 0.89 -6.47 6.91
N LEU A 334 0.83 -5.46 6.04
CA LEU A 334 0.53 -4.06 6.36
C LEU A 334 -0.90 -3.90 6.92
N PHE A 335 -1.87 -4.63 6.32
CA PHE A 335 -3.27 -4.54 6.71
C PHE A 335 -3.54 -5.18 8.07
N ASP A 336 -3.00 -6.39 8.31
CA ASP A 336 -3.12 -7.07 9.60
C ASP A 336 -2.48 -6.25 10.72
N LEU A 337 -1.31 -5.65 10.45
CA LEU A 337 -0.66 -4.73 11.37
C LEU A 337 -1.63 -3.60 11.77
N TRP A 338 -2.23 -2.91 10.80
CA TRP A 338 -3.16 -1.81 11.03
C TRP A 338 -4.45 -2.25 11.73
N LYS A 339 -4.97 -3.44 11.39
CA LYS A 339 -6.16 -4.07 11.97
C LYS A 339 -5.96 -4.46 13.42
N LYS A 340 -4.89 -5.21 13.72
CA LYS A 340 -4.51 -5.61 15.09
C LYS A 340 -4.28 -4.40 15.97
N ARG A 341 -3.86 -3.26 15.42
CA ARG A 341 -3.69 -1.99 16.14
C ARG A 341 -5.01 -1.26 16.42
N GLY A 342 -6.13 -1.72 15.88
CA GLY A 342 -7.43 -1.06 15.98
C GLY A 342 -7.47 0.29 15.25
N LEU A 343 -6.55 0.51 14.31
CA LEU A 343 -6.45 1.76 13.56
C LEU A 343 -7.43 1.77 12.39
N LEU A 344 -7.76 0.62 11.79
CA LEU A 344 -8.76 0.51 10.72
C LEU A 344 -10.15 1.08 11.10
N TYR A 345 -10.53 1.06 12.38
CA TYR A 345 -11.84 1.53 12.84
C TYR A 345 -11.85 3.01 13.26
N ARG A 346 -10.74 3.75 13.05
CA ARG A 346 -10.67 5.19 13.27
C ARG A 346 -11.30 5.92 12.08
N VAL A 347 -12.62 5.98 12.04
CA VAL A 347 -13.32 7.02 11.26
C VAL A 347 -14.27 7.71 12.23
N PRO A 348 -14.14 9.03 12.45
CA PRO A 348 -15.20 9.80 13.09
C PRO A 348 -16.48 9.57 12.28
N ARG A 349 -17.59 9.17 12.91
CA ARG A 349 -18.89 8.90 12.25
C ARG A 349 -19.41 10.03 11.33
N ASN A 350 -18.78 11.20 11.36
CA ASN A 350 -19.21 12.42 10.70
C ASN A 350 -18.22 12.97 9.66
N GLU A 351 -17.10 12.28 9.37
CA GLU A 351 -16.15 12.74 8.34
C GLU A 351 -16.26 11.93 7.04
N PRO A 352 -16.15 12.58 5.86
CA PRO A 352 -16.27 11.95 4.55
C PRO A 352 -15.05 11.10 4.13
N CYS A 353 -14.26 10.60 5.09
CA CYS A 353 -13.18 9.66 4.80
C CYS A 353 -13.77 8.34 4.31
N LYS A 354 -13.65 8.08 3.00
CA LYS A 354 -14.16 6.86 2.36
C LYS A 354 -13.39 5.59 2.78
N ARG A 355 -12.11 5.71 3.16
CA ARG A 355 -11.27 4.57 3.54
C ARG A 355 -11.14 4.44 5.07
N PRO A 356 -11.49 3.28 5.66
CA PRO A 356 -11.23 3.01 7.06
C PRO A 356 -9.74 3.04 7.39
N GLY A 357 -9.36 3.73 8.46
CA GLY A 357 -8.01 3.71 9.03
C GLY A 357 -7.05 4.79 8.56
N ASN A 358 -7.47 5.70 7.68
CA ASN A 358 -6.69 6.88 7.34
C ASN A 358 -6.48 7.79 8.57
N ALA A 359 -5.38 8.54 8.57
CA ALA A 359 -5.12 9.62 9.50
C ALA A 359 -6.22 10.70 9.40
N LEU A 360 -6.41 11.46 10.47
CA LEU A 360 -7.36 12.59 10.45
C LEU A 360 -6.88 13.62 9.41
N GLY A 361 -7.81 14.14 8.61
CA GLY A 361 -7.50 15.11 7.54
C GLY A 361 -6.91 14.50 6.27
N PHE A 362 -6.54 13.22 6.27
CA PHE A 362 -6.05 12.54 5.06
C PHE A 362 -7.21 11.94 4.25
N PHE A 363 -7.59 12.65 3.18
CA PHE A 363 -8.69 12.25 2.29
C PHE A 363 -8.16 11.45 1.08
N TRP A 364 -8.37 10.14 1.11
CA TRP A 364 -8.06 9.25 -0.01
C TRP A 364 -9.01 8.03 -0.05
N PRO A 365 -9.46 7.56 -1.22
CA PRO A 365 -9.26 8.15 -2.56
C PRO A 365 -9.98 9.49 -2.73
N PRO A 366 -9.63 10.30 -3.75
CA PRO A 366 -10.22 11.62 -3.95
C PRO A 366 -11.73 11.56 -4.14
N ALA A 367 -12.41 12.66 -3.85
CA ALA A 367 -13.83 12.79 -4.12
C ALA A 367 -14.10 12.64 -5.63
N PRO A 368 -15.26 12.08 -6.02
CA PRO A 368 -15.63 12.03 -7.42
C PRO A 368 -15.72 13.46 -7.97
N PRO A 369 -15.47 13.66 -9.27
CA PRO A 369 -15.60 14.98 -9.88
C PRO A 369 -17.00 15.54 -9.60
N PRO A 370 -17.12 16.83 -9.29
CA PRO A 370 -18.42 17.46 -9.06
C PRO A 370 -19.32 17.14 -10.26
N SER A 371 -20.50 16.58 -9.98
CA SER A 371 -21.49 16.32 -11.03
C SER A 371 -21.77 17.66 -11.71
N LYS A 372 -21.48 17.78 -13.01
CA LYS A 372 -21.83 18.96 -13.83
C LYS A 372 -23.22 19.41 -13.39
N GLY A 373 -23.29 20.52 -12.65
CA GLY A 373 -24.55 21.06 -12.19
C GLY A 373 -25.45 21.34 -13.39
N PRO A 374 -26.76 21.55 -13.20
CA PRO A 374 -27.57 22.13 -14.27
C PRO A 374 -26.84 23.36 -14.81
N ARG A 375 -26.72 23.46 -16.15
CA ARG A 375 -26.18 24.64 -16.84
C ARG A 375 -26.74 25.88 -16.13
N GLN A 376 -25.89 26.72 -15.56
CA GLN A 376 -26.34 28.04 -15.13
C GLN A 376 -26.97 28.72 -16.35
N GLU A 377 -28.19 29.22 -16.18
CA GLU A 377 -28.97 29.89 -17.23
C GLU A 377 -28.33 31.21 -17.69
N ASP A 378 -27.39 31.73 -16.91
CA ASP A 378 -26.56 32.85 -17.29
C ASP A 378 -25.43 32.33 -18.18
N GLY A 379 -25.52 32.60 -19.49
CA GLY A 379 -24.65 32.09 -20.56
C GLY A 379 -23.15 32.43 -20.49
N GLN A 380 -22.55 32.46 -19.30
CA GLN A 380 -21.12 32.36 -19.13
C GLN A 380 -20.70 30.89 -19.33
N PRO A 381 -19.74 30.61 -20.22
CA PRO A 381 -19.18 29.27 -20.32
C PRO A 381 -18.61 28.90 -18.96
N GLN A 382 -19.16 27.86 -18.33
CA GLN A 382 -18.44 27.15 -17.25
C GLN A 382 -17.06 26.85 -17.82
N GLN A 383 -16.02 27.46 -17.24
CA GLN A 383 -14.64 27.14 -17.61
C GLN A 383 -14.53 25.62 -17.56
N GLU A 384 -14.28 25.03 -18.72
CA GLU A 384 -14.12 23.59 -18.89
C GLU A 384 -12.90 23.18 -18.09
N GLY A 385 -13.09 22.81 -16.82
CA GLY A 385 -12.03 22.21 -16.02
C GLY A 385 -11.45 21.04 -16.81
N GLY A 386 -10.12 21.04 -16.94
CA GLY A 386 -9.42 20.03 -17.74
C GLY A 386 -9.76 18.62 -17.27
N HIS A 387 -9.94 17.70 -18.23
CA HIS A 387 -10.29 16.31 -17.94
C HIS A 387 -9.13 15.49 -17.34
N GLY A 388 -7.94 16.07 -17.18
CA GLY A 388 -6.72 15.40 -16.70
C GLY A 388 -6.03 16.17 -15.58
N ALA A 389 -4.99 15.57 -15.00
CA ALA A 389 -4.14 16.25 -14.04
C ALA A 389 -3.38 17.41 -14.72
N PRO A 390 -3.06 18.50 -14.00
CA PRO A 390 -2.19 19.56 -14.49
C PRO A 390 -0.88 18.99 -15.05
N GLY A 391 -0.45 19.50 -16.22
CA GLY A 391 0.66 18.91 -16.98
C GLY A 391 1.97 18.76 -16.20
N ARG A 392 2.31 19.72 -15.34
CA ARG A 392 3.51 19.63 -14.48
C ARG A 392 3.40 18.54 -13.42
N LEU A 393 2.23 18.33 -12.83
CA LEU A 393 2.02 17.25 -11.86
C LEU A 393 2.06 15.89 -12.55
N LEU A 394 1.51 15.81 -13.77
CA LEU A 394 1.59 14.61 -14.59
C LEU A 394 3.05 14.28 -14.94
N LEU A 395 3.86 15.28 -15.32
CA LEU A 395 5.29 15.09 -15.62
C LEU A 395 6.06 14.53 -14.40
N ILE A 396 5.81 15.06 -13.20
CA ILE A 396 6.42 14.52 -11.97
C ILE A 396 5.95 13.08 -11.72
N ALA A 397 4.64 12.80 -11.89
CA ALA A 397 4.08 11.48 -11.68
C ALA A 397 4.65 10.44 -12.66
N ASP A 398 4.76 10.78 -13.94
CA ASP A 398 5.35 9.93 -14.98
C ASP A 398 6.82 9.63 -14.65
N ARG A 399 7.58 10.63 -14.17
CA ARG A 399 8.96 10.41 -13.74
C ARG A 399 9.06 9.48 -12.54
N LEU A 400 8.18 9.63 -11.54
CA LEU A 400 8.14 8.73 -10.38
C LEU A 400 7.77 7.29 -10.80
N ILE A 401 6.84 7.14 -11.74
CA ILE A 401 6.44 5.84 -12.33
C ILE A 401 7.60 5.21 -13.09
N GLU A 402 8.31 5.96 -13.92
CA GLU A 402 9.49 5.48 -14.66
C GLU A 402 10.55 4.95 -13.69
N ARG A 403 10.88 5.73 -12.66
CA ARG A 403 11.86 5.37 -11.62
C ARG A 403 11.41 4.12 -10.85
N ALA A 404 10.13 4.05 -10.48
CA ALA A 404 9.53 2.88 -9.85
C ALA A 404 9.55 1.65 -10.79
N GLY A 405 9.28 1.82 -12.08
CA GLY A 405 9.31 0.77 -13.10
C GLY A 405 10.71 0.17 -13.27
N VAL A 406 11.76 0.99 -13.22
CA VAL A 406 13.15 0.51 -13.23
C VAL A 406 13.49 -0.27 -11.95
N LEU A 407 12.97 0.16 -10.79
CA LEU A 407 13.24 -0.47 -9.51
C LEU A 407 12.61 -1.86 -9.37
N ILE A 408 11.41 -2.10 -9.90
CA ILE A 408 10.65 -3.34 -9.66
C ILE A 408 11.41 -4.61 -10.06
N GLY A 409 12.21 -4.54 -11.14
CA GLY A 409 13.02 -5.66 -11.64
C GLY A 409 14.35 -5.85 -10.90
N LYS A 410 14.70 -4.94 -9.98
CA LYS A 410 15.98 -4.91 -9.25
C LYS A 410 15.81 -5.06 -7.74
N VAL A 411 14.58 -5.16 -7.23
CA VAL A 411 14.31 -5.23 -5.80
C VAL A 411 14.90 -6.49 -5.19
N THR A 412 15.82 -6.31 -4.24
CA THR A 412 16.44 -7.39 -3.46
C THR A 412 16.16 -7.27 -1.96
N SER A 413 15.65 -6.12 -1.52
CA SER A 413 15.40 -5.85 -0.11
C SER A 413 14.07 -5.14 0.14
N VAL A 414 13.54 -5.33 1.36
CA VAL A 414 12.33 -4.65 1.85
C VAL A 414 12.46 -3.13 1.73
N GLY A 415 13.67 -2.58 1.94
CA GLY A 415 13.90 -1.14 1.82
C GLY A 415 13.69 -0.63 0.39
N GLU A 416 14.20 -1.35 -0.61
CA GLU A 416 14.00 -1.01 -2.02
C GLU A 416 12.54 -1.19 -2.45
N ALA A 417 11.88 -2.25 -1.96
CA ALA A 417 10.47 -2.47 -2.20
C ALA A 417 9.62 -1.30 -1.65
N VAL A 418 9.90 -0.89 -0.41
CA VAL A 418 9.23 0.24 0.24
C VAL A 418 9.52 1.56 -0.47
N GLN A 419 10.75 1.79 -0.94
CA GLN A 419 11.07 2.97 -1.75
C GLN A 419 10.21 3.02 -3.02
N GLY A 420 10.14 1.91 -3.78
CA GLY A 420 9.29 1.82 -4.96
C GLY A 420 7.80 2.04 -4.65
N ALA A 421 7.33 1.54 -3.50
CA ALA A 421 5.96 1.75 -3.04
C ALA A 421 5.66 3.23 -2.75
N VAL A 422 6.62 3.98 -2.17
CA VAL A 422 6.49 5.43 -1.95
C VAL A 422 6.45 6.19 -3.27
N LEU A 423 7.37 5.91 -4.20
CA LEU A 423 7.38 6.56 -5.51
C LEU A 423 6.04 6.38 -6.25
N ALA A 424 5.53 5.14 -6.28
CA ALA A 424 4.27 4.84 -6.92
C ALA A 424 3.06 5.45 -6.18
N THR A 425 3.09 5.49 -4.83
CA THR A 425 2.05 6.15 -4.04
C THR A 425 2.03 7.66 -4.29
N ASP A 426 3.19 8.31 -4.29
CA ASP A 426 3.28 9.75 -4.53
C ASP A 426 2.85 10.09 -5.96
N ALA A 427 3.24 9.30 -6.97
CA ALA A 427 2.77 9.47 -8.35
C ALA A 427 1.24 9.39 -8.45
N LEU A 428 0.65 8.36 -7.83
CA LEU A 428 -0.79 8.17 -7.80
C LEU A 428 -1.51 9.36 -7.15
N GLU A 429 -0.98 9.85 -6.03
CA GLU A 429 -1.54 11.00 -5.32
C GLU A 429 -1.43 12.31 -6.10
N LEU A 430 -0.32 12.53 -6.81
CA LEU A 430 -0.11 13.72 -7.65
C LEU A 430 -1.08 13.76 -8.85
N THR A 431 -1.46 12.61 -9.40
CA THR A 431 -2.46 12.55 -10.47
C THR A 431 -3.90 12.77 -9.98
N GLY A 432 -4.17 12.55 -8.68
CA GLY A 432 -5.53 12.58 -8.11
C GLY A 432 -6.53 11.67 -8.82
N GLY A 433 -6.06 10.63 -9.53
CA GLY A 433 -6.88 9.76 -10.35
C GLY A 433 -7.44 10.38 -11.65
N ARG A 434 -7.09 11.65 -11.97
CA ARG A 434 -7.63 12.39 -13.14
C ARG A 434 -7.13 11.86 -14.47
N THR A 435 -5.86 11.44 -14.52
CA THR A 435 -5.24 10.85 -15.71
C THR A 435 -5.29 9.33 -15.57
N PRO A 436 -6.34 8.64 -16.07
CA PRO A 436 -6.69 7.33 -15.54
C PRO A 436 -5.70 6.23 -15.90
N ALA A 437 -5.06 6.32 -17.07
CA ALA A 437 -4.02 5.38 -17.48
C ALA A 437 -2.81 5.43 -16.53
N THR A 438 -2.23 6.63 -16.36
CA THR A 438 -1.12 6.89 -15.43
C THR A 438 -1.49 6.53 -13.99
N ALA A 439 -2.70 6.86 -13.54
CA ALA A 439 -3.16 6.52 -12.20
C ALA A 439 -3.32 5.00 -11.98
N ILE A 440 -3.82 4.25 -12.96
CA ILE A 440 -3.91 2.78 -12.87
C ILE A 440 -2.51 2.15 -12.86
N GLU A 441 -1.58 2.68 -13.64
CA GLU A 441 -0.19 2.22 -13.65
C GLU A 441 0.50 2.45 -12.29
N ALA A 442 0.39 3.66 -11.74
CA ALA A 442 0.90 3.99 -10.41
C ALA A 442 0.27 3.11 -9.32
N LEU A 443 -1.05 2.89 -9.37
CA LEU A 443 -1.76 2.00 -8.45
C LEU A 443 -1.28 0.54 -8.56
N SER A 444 -1.05 0.07 -9.79
CA SER A 444 -0.49 -1.26 -10.05
C SER A 444 0.91 -1.40 -9.42
N LEU A 445 1.81 -0.46 -9.70
CA LEU A 445 3.16 -0.45 -9.13
C LEU A 445 3.14 -0.39 -7.60
N LYS A 446 2.32 0.49 -7.02
CA LYS A 446 2.13 0.60 -5.57
C LYS A 446 1.86 -0.76 -4.94
N HIS A 447 0.83 -1.47 -5.41
CA HIS A 447 0.47 -2.75 -4.83
C HIS A 447 1.48 -3.86 -5.11
N ARG A 448 2.15 -3.85 -6.28
CA ARG A 448 3.23 -4.80 -6.58
C ARG A 448 4.39 -4.63 -5.60
N PHE A 449 4.83 -3.40 -5.36
CA PHE A 449 5.89 -3.11 -4.38
C PHE A 449 5.48 -3.44 -2.95
N GLU A 450 4.23 -3.17 -2.56
CA GLU A 450 3.71 -3.58 -1.26
C GLU A 450 3.76 -5.09 -1.05
N VAL A 451 3.34 -5.88 -2.05
CA VAL A 451 3.39 -7.34 -1.96
C VAL A 451 4.85 -7.84 -1.97
N LEU A 452 5.75 -7.24 -2.76
CA LEU A 452 7.18 -7.56 -2.69
C LEU A 452 7.76 -7.31 -1.29
N ALA A 453 7.43 -6.17 -0.70
CA ALA A 453 7.86 -5.84 0.65
C ALA A 453 7.34 -6.89 1.65
N GLU A 454 6.07 -7.31 1.54
CA GLU A 454 5.48 -8.34 2.40
C GLU A 454 6.11 -9.72 2.19
N CYS A 455 6.35 -10.14 0.93
CA CYS A 455 6.99 -11.42 0.60
C CYS A 455 8.45 -11.49 1.06
N GLN A 456 9.18 -10.38 1.03
CA GLN A 456 10.60 -10.32 1.42
C GLN A 456 10.80 -10.06 2.92
N PHE A 457 9.76 -9.66 3.64
CA PHE A 457 9.87 -9.28 5.04
C PHE A 457 9.72 -10.49 5.95
N SER A 458 10.80 -10.84 6.65
CA SER A 458 10.84 -11.95 7.61
C SER A 458 9.88 -11.78 8.80
N GLY A 459 9.45 -10.55 9.08
CA GLY A 459 8.45 -10.25 10.11
C GLY A 459 7.00 -10.45 9.67
N VAL A 460 6.76 -10.77 8.39
CA VAL A 460 5.42 -11.12 7.89
C VAL A 460 5.16 -12.60 8.16
N GLY A 461 3.95 -12.92 8.63
CA GLY A 461 3.54 -14.30 8.86
C GLY A 461 3.46 -15.08 7.54
N HIS A 462 3.36 -16.40 7.59
CA HIS A 462 3.25 -17.22 6.37
C HIS A 462 2.08 -16.80 5.45
N HIS A 463 1.06 -16.12 5.98
CA HIS A 463 -0.12 -15.70 5.22
C HIS A 463 -0.18 -14.18 5.06
N ILE A 464 -0.34 -13.70 3.82
CA ILE A 464 -0.59 -12.29 3.50
C ILE A 464 -2.10 -12.07 3.33
N GLU A 465 -2.68 -11.11 4.06
CA GLU A 465 -4.11 -10.80 3.93
C GLU A 465 -4.43 -10.13 2.58
N MET A 466 -4.87 -10.93 1.60
CA MET A 466 -5.18 -10.43 0.25
C MET A 466 -6.57 -9.77 0.12
N GLU A 467 -7.56 -10.15 0.92
CA GLU A 467 -8.92 -9.62 0.80
C GLU A 467 -9.01 -8.09 0.99
N PRO A 468 -8.44 -7.50 2.07
CA PRO A 468 -8.46 -6.04 2.25
C PRO A 468 -7.74 -5.29 1.12
N ARG A 469 -6.70 -5.92 0.55
CA ARG A 469 -5.97 -5.38 -0.59
C ARG A 469 -6.82 -5.36 -1.86
N MET A 470 -7.56 -6.44 -2.14
CA MET A 470 -8.47 -6.51 -3.29
C MET A 470 -9.61 -5.49 -3.16
N ASP A 471 -10.17 -5.33 -1.95
CA ASP A 471 -11.20 -4.32 -1.68
C ASP A 471 -10.66 -2.89 -1.88
N GLU A 472 -9.40 -2.65 -1.48
CA GLU A 472 -8.74 -1.37 -1.74
C GLU A 472 -8.54 -1.11 -3.24
N ILE A 473 -8.04 -2.09 -3.99
CA ILE A 473 -7.84 -1.98 -5.44
C ILE A 473 -9.17 -1.66 -6.12
N ALA A 474 -10.24 -2.38 -5.77
CA ALA A 474 -11.59 -2.13 -6.30
C ALA A 474 -12.06 -0.70 -5.99
N LEU A 475 -11.87 -0.23 -4.75
CA LEU A 475 -12.26 1.12 -4.34
C LEU A 475 -11.47 2.21 -5.10
N GLU A 476 -10.16 2.07 -5.25
CA GLU A 476 -9.31 3.05 -5.94
C GLU A 476 -9.57 3.05 -7.45
N THR A 477 -9.67 1.88 -8.07
CA THR A 477 -10.00 1.77 -9.50
C THR A 477 -11.40 2.29 -9.81
N GLU A 478 -12.38 2.11 -8.92
CA GLU A 478 -13.70 2.74 -9.06
C GLU A 478 -13.60 4.26 -8.99
N SER A 479 -12.79 4.81 -8.09
CA SER A 479 -12.55 6.25 -7.97
C SER A 479 -11.90 6.83 -9.22
N ILE A 480 -10.82 6.21 -9.70
CA ILE A 480 -10.14 6.58 -10.95
C ILE A 480 -11.12 6.49 -12.14
N SER A 481 -11.98 5.47 -12.14
CA SER A 481 -12.92 5.26 -13.24
C SER A 481 -13.95 6.39 -13.42
N GLN A 482 -14.15 7.24 -12.42
CA GLN A 482 -15.10 8.36 -12.49
C GLN A 482 -14.73 9.40 -13.56
N TRP A 483 -13.45 9.44 -13.93
CA TRP A 483 -12.91 10.32 -14.97
C TRP A 483 -13.16 9.81 -16.40
N PHE A 484 -13.59 8.54 -16.56
CA PHE A 484 -14.06 8.05 -17.84
C PHE A 484 -15.52 8.45 -18.11
N ASP A 485 -15.91 8.33 -19.38
CA ASP A 485 -17.30 8.44 -19.82
C ASP A 485 -18.22 7.54 -18.99
N LYS A 486 -19.40 8.05 -18.62
CA LYS A 486 -20.40 7.36 -17.78
C LYS A 486 -20.69 5.91 -18.23
N SER A 487 -20.70 5.68 -19.55
CA SER A 487 -20.92 4.35 -20.14
C SER A 487 -19.76 3.38 -19.88
N GLN A 488 -18.53 3.89 -19.81
CA GLN A 488 -17.30 3.13 -19.67
C GLN A 488 -16.82 2.99 -18.23
N ARG A 489 -17.20 3.88 -17.29
CA ARG A 489 -16.70 3.89 -15.88
C ARG A 489 -16.61 2.50 -15.25
N LYS A 490 -17.74 1.80 -15.17
CA LYS A 490 -17.77 0.47 -14.56
C LYS A 490 -16.96 -0.58 -15.36
N LYS A 491 -16.81 -0.43 -16.68
CA LYS A 491 -15.95 -1.33 -17.49
C LYS A 491 -14.47 -1.01 -17.21
N ALA A 492 -14.10 0.26 -17.17
CA ALA A 492 -12.76 0.73 -16.86
C ALA A 492 -12.33 0.33 -15.45
N ALA A 493 -13.19 0.47 -14.44
CA ALA A 493 -12.94 0.02 -13.07
C ALA A 493 -12.62 -1.48 -13.02
N LEU A 494 -13.49 -2.32 -13.60
CA LEU A 494 -13.30 -3.77 -13.64
C LEU A 494 -12.05 -4.19 -14.42
N ASN A 495 -11.75 -3.52 -15.54
CA ASN A 495 -10.54 -3.77 -16.32
C ASN A 495 -9.28 -3.39 -15.54
N GLY A 496 -9.29 -2.24 -14.86
CA GLY A 496 -8.19 -1.78 -14.01
C GLY A 496 -7.94 -2.73 -12.84
N GLU A 497 -9.01 -3.14 -12.13
CA GLU A 497 -8.93 -4.13 -11.05
C GLU A 497 -8.35 -5.46 -11.57
N MET A 498 -8.88 -5.97 -12.68
CA MET A 498 -8.40 -7.21 -13.29
C MET A 498 -6.92 -7.13 -13.72
N HIS A 499 -6.50 -6.00 -14.32
CA HIS A 499 -5.11 -5.79 -14.73
C HIS A 499 -4.16 -5.86 -13.53
N ILE A 500 -4.47 -5.12 -12.45
CA ILE A 500 -3.64 -5.09 -11.24
C ILE A 500 -3.58 -6.48 -10.59
N LEU A 501 -4.72 -7.17 -10.46
CA LEU A 501 -4.75 -8.50 -9.85
C LEU A 501 -3.97 -9.55 -10.66
N ASN A 502 -3.96 -9.46 -11.99
CA ASN A 502 -3.13 -10.34 -12.82
C ASN A 502 -1.63 -10.15 -12.57
N GLU A 503 -1.17 -8.91 -12.40
CA GLU A 503 0.22 -8.62 -12.04
C GLU A 503 0.56 -9.15 -10.64
N LEU A 504 -0.36 -9.03 -9.67
CA LEU A 504 -0.18 -9.60 -8.33
C LEU A 504 -0.11 -11.13 -8.36
N VAL A 505 -0.94 -11.80 -9.15
CA VAL A 505 -0.89 -13.26 -9.33
C VAL A 505 0.48 -13.70 -9.82
N ARG A 506 1.04 -13.00 -10.80
CA ARG A 506 2.37 -13.30 -11.33
C ARG A 506 3.45 -13.17 -10.25
N LEU A 507 3.40 -12.08 -9.49
CA LEU A 507 4.36 -11.77 -8.43
C LEU A 507 4.29 -12.76 -7.26
N LEU A 508 3.07 -13.11 -6.82
CA LEU A 508 2.84 -14.10 -5.76
C LEU A 508 3.37 -15.47 -6.18
N ARG A 509 3.17 -15.86 -7.44
CA ARG A 509 3.73 -17.10 -8.01
C ARG A 509 5.25 -17.09 -8.00
N GLU A 510 5.88 -15.99 -8.44
CA GLU A 510 7.34 -15.82 -8.43
C GLU A 510 7.93 -15.95 -7.01
N HIS A 511 7.14 -15.64 -5.96
CA HIS A 511 7.55 -15.71 -4.54
C HIS A 511 6.95 -16.92 -3.79
N ASN A 512 6.41 -17.92 -4.51
CA ASN A 512 5.83 -19.15 -3.95
C ASN A 512 4.69 -18.94 -2.92
N GLN A 513 3.94 -17.85 -3.04
CA GLN A 513 2.77 -17.53 -2.20
C GLN A 513 1.49 -18.14 -2.81
N PHE A 514 1.41 -19.48 -2.83
CA PHE A 514 0.40 -20.21 -3.61
C PHE A 514 -1.04 -20.07 -3.09
N ASP A 515 -1.24 -19.84 -1.80
CA ASP A 515 -2.59 -19.73 -1.24
C ASP A 515 -3.17 -18.33 -1.52
N GLU A 516 -2.35 -17.29 -1.38
CA GLU A 516 -2.61 -15.91 -1.78
C GLU A 516 -2.86 -15.82 -3.29
N GLU A 517 -2.04 -16.50 -4.09
CA GLU A 517 -2.22 -16.60 -5.54
C GLU A 517 -3.60 -17.16 -5.88
N ARG A 518 -4.01 -18.26 -5.23
CA ARG A 518 -5.31 -18.90 -5.46
C ARG A 518 -6.47 -17.96 -5.15
N ILE A 519 -6.38 -17.20 -4.05
CA ILE A 519 -7.38 -16.19 -3.69
C ILE A 519 -7.50 -15.14 -4.80
N CYS A 520 -6.38 -14.62 -5.28
CA CYS A 520 -6.35 -13.62 -6.35
C CYS A 520 -6.87 -14.17 -7.68
N VAL A 521 -6.46 -15.37 -8.08
CA VAL A 521 -6.96 -16.04 -9.30
C VAL A 521 -8.47 -16.26 -9.22
N GLY A 522 -8.99 -16.62 -8.05
CA GLY A 522 -10.44 -16.73 -7.81
C GLY A 522 -11.17 -15.43 -8.10
N LYS A 523 -10.65 -14.30 -7.61
CA LYS A 523 -11.21 -12.97 -7.87
C LYS A 523 -11.07 -12.54 -9.34
N VAL A 524 -9.93 -12.79 -9.98
CA VAL A 524 -9.71 -12.51 -11.41
C VAL A 524 -10.74 -13.24 -12.27
N ARG A 525 -11.04 -14.52 -11.98
CA ARG A 525 -12.08 -15.28 -12.70
C ARG A 525 -13.45 -14.63 -12.55
N GLN A 526 -13.82 -14.22 -11.34
CA GLN A 526 -15.10 -13.52 -11.10
C GLN A 526 -15.20 -12.21 -11.90
N LEU A 527 -14.11 -11.43 -11.96
CA LEU A 527 -14.06 -10.18 -12.73
C LEU A 527 -14.14 -10.44 -14.23
N TYR A 528 -13.37 -11.41 -14.73
CA TYR A 528 -13.40 -11.82 -16.14
C TYR A 528 -14.81 -12.24 -16.57
N THR A 529 -15.45 -13.10 -15.78
CA THR A 529 -16.82 -13.54 -16.04
C THR A 529 -17.79 -12.36 -16.01
N THR A 530 -17.65 -11.44 -15.05
CA THR A 530 -18.46 -10.22 -14.96
C THR A 530 -18.32 -9.33 -16.21
N LEU A 531 -17.10 -9.15 -16.70
CA LEU A 531 -16.80 -8.39 -17.92
C LEU A 531 -17.36 -9.09 -19.17
N TRP A 532 -17.10 -10.39 -19.31
CA TRP A 532 -17.57 -11.20 -20.44
C TRP A 532 -19.09 -11.18 -20.58
N ILE A 533 -19.82 -11.26 -19.46
CA ILE A 533 -21.28 -11.19 -19.43
C ILE A 533 -21.80 -9.83 -19.89
N ARG A 534 -21.12 -8.76 -19.48
CA ARG A 534 -21.52 -7.40 -19.84
C ARG A 534 -21.39 -7.17 -21.34
N GLU A 535 -20.44 -7.81 -22.00
CA GLU A 535 -20.24 -7.69 -23.45
C GLU A 535 -21.26 -8.50 -24.27
N ARG A 536 -21.92 -9.52 -23.69
CA ARG A 536 -22.82 -10.44 -24.43
C ARG A 536 -24.17 -10.69 -23.73
N PRO A 537 -25.11 -9.72 -23.77
CA PRO A 537 -26.36 -9.78 -22.99
C PRO A 537 -27.29 -10.95 -23.37
N CYS A 538 -27.37 -11.37 -24.63
CA CYS A 538 -28.27 -12.47 -25.03
C CYS A 538 -27.79 -13.85 -24.56
N ARG A 539 -26.48 -14.05 -24.32
CA ARG A 539 -25.94 -15.30 -23.76
C ARG A 539 -26.09 -15.37 -22.24
N ARG A 540 -26.33 -14.24 -21.59
CA ARG A 540 -26.45 -14.07 -20.13
C ARG A 540 -27.49 -14.99 -19.50
N CYS A 541 -28.63 -15.24 -20.15
CA CYS A 541 -29.70 -16.04 -19.53
C CYS A 541 -29.39 -17.55 -19.52
N VAL A 542 -28.66 -18.06 -20.51
CA VAL A 542 -28.45 -19.51 -20.67
C VAL A 542 -27.11 -19.96 -20.06
N SER A 543 -26.03 -19.19 -20.25
CA SER A 543 -24.70 -19.62 -19.80
C SER A 543 -24.37 -19.21 -18.35
N TRP A 544 -25.10 -18.27 -17.75
CA TRP A 544 -24.78 -17.75 -16.42
C TRP A 544 -24.87 -18.83 -15.33
N SER A 545 -25.98 -19.58 -15.29
CA SER A 545 -26.16 -20.64 -14.31
C SER A 545 -25.09 -21.73 -14.44
N PHE A 546 -24.68 -22.04 -15.67
CA PHE A 546 -23.63 -23.02 -15.95
C PHE A 546 -22.24 -22.52 -15.52
N ILE A 547 -21.87 -21.29 -15.88
CA ILE A 547 -20.56 -20.70 -15.53
C ILE A 547 -20.44 -20.53 -14.02
N TRP A 548 -21.47 -19.96 -13.37
CA TRP A 548 -21.51 -19.79 -11.93
C TRP A 548 -21.37 -21.14 -11.19
N TYR A 549 -22.04 -22.18 -11.72
CA TYR A 549 -21.92 -23.54 -11.20
C TYR A 549 -20.48 -24.05 -11.28
N VAL A 550 -19.85 -23.99 -12.45
CA VAL A 550 -18.46 -24.45 -12.65
C VAL A 550 -17.47 -23.65 -11.79
N GLU A 551 -17.65 -22.33 -11.67
CA GLU A 551 -16.82 -21.49 -10.82
C GLU A 551 -16.90 -21.90 -9.34
N LYS A 552 -18.12 -22.18 -8.84
CA LYS A 552 -18.32 -22.66 -7.47
C LYS A 552 -17.66 -24.02 -7.23
N LEU A 553 -17.71 -24.92 -8.19
CA LEU A 553 -17.03 -26.22 -8.11
C LEU A 553 -15.50 -26.09 -8.12
N LEU A 554 -14.94 -25.17 -8.91
CA LEU A 554 -13.50 -24.92 -8.98
C LEU A 554 -12.98 -24.14 -7.77
N ALA A 555 -13.83 -23.38 -7.09
CA ALA A 555 -13.41 -22.59 -5.94
C ALA A 555 -12.93 -23.46 -4.77
N SER A 556 -13.57 -24.60 -4.50
CA SER A 556 -13.28 -25.40 -3.31
C SER A 556 -13.67 -26.87 -3.45
N PHE A 557 -12.79 -27.77 -3.00
CA PHE A 557 -12.95 -29.21 -3.12
C PHE A 557 -14.11 -29.79 -2.28
N PRO A 558 -14.37 -29.33 -1.03
CA PRO A 558 -15.59 -29.69 -0.31
C PRO A 558 -16.89 -29.35 -1.04
N TYR A 559 -16.97 -28.20 -1.72
CA TYR A 559 -18.14 -27.85 -2.53
C TYR A 559 -18.29 -28.78 -3.72
N PHE A 560 -17.19 -29.17 -4.35
CA PHE A 560 -17.20 -30.17 -5.41
C PHE A 560 -17.75 -31.52 -4.91
N LEU A 561 -17.27 -32.04 -3.78
CA LEU A 561 -17.78 -33.28 -3.19
C LEU A 561 -19.28 -33.20 -2.87
N GLY A 562 -19.70 -32.08 -2.26
CA GLY A 562 -21.12 -31.84 -1.97
C GLY A 562 -22.00 -31.78 -3.22
N ALA A 563 -21.49 -31.20 -4.32
CA ALA A 563 -22.19 -31.14 -5.59
C ALA A 563 -22.30 -32.51 -6.27
N VAL A 564 -21.24 -33.32 -6.25
CA VAL A 564 -21.28 -34.71 -6.76
C VAL A 564 -22.31 -35.52 -5.97
N ALA A 565 -22.30 -35.43 -4.64
CA ALA A 565 -23.30 -36.10 -3.81
C ALA A 565 -24.74 -35.64 -4.12
N SER A 566 -24.93 -34.34 -4.32
CA SER A 566 -26.24 -33.77 -4.70
C SER A 566 -26.72 -34.28 -6.06
N TRP A 567 -25.83 -34.34 -7.06
CA TRP A 567 -26.17 -34.88 -8.38
C TRP A 567 -26.51 -36.36 -8.35
N LEU A 568 -25.75 -37.17 -7.59
CA LEU A 568 -26.06 -38.59 -7.43
C LEU A 568 -27.43 -38.80 -6.78
N LEU A 569 -27.80 -37.98 -5.81
CA LEU A 569 -29.13 -38.02 -5.18
C LEU A 569 -30.24 -37.64 -6.18
N ILE A 570 -30.03 -36.57 -6.95
CA ILE A 570 -30.98 -36.15 -8.01
C ILE A 570 -31.15 -37.28 -9.05
N PHE A 571 -30.05 -37.86 -9.53
CA PHE A 571 -30.11 -38.96 -10.49
C PHE A 571 -30.74 -40.22 -9.90
N THR A 572 -30.50 -40.52 -8.62
CA THR A 572 -31.17 -41.63 -7.92
C THR A 572 -32.69 -41.48 -7.99
N VAL A 573 -33.21 -40.28 -7.71
CA VAL A 573 -34.64 -39.99 -7.79
C VAL A 573 -35.13 -40.08 -9.24
N LEU A 574 -34.41 -39.47 -10.19
CA LEU A 574 -34.80 -39.49 -11.61
C LEU A 574 -34.82 -40.90 -12.20
N PHE A 575 -33.83 -41.74 -11.88
CA PHE A 575 -33.79 -43.14 -12.30
C PHE A 575 -34.91 -43.95 -11.64
N THR A 576 -35.18 -43.73 -10.34
CA THR A 576 -36.30 -44.37 -9.65
C THR A 576 -37.65 -44.03 -10.32
N CYS A 577 -37.82 -42.80 -10.81
CA CYS A 577 -39.02 -42.36 -11.53
C CYS A 577 -39.07 -42.82 -13.00
N ALA A 578 -37.91 -43.05 -13.62
CA ALA A 578 -37.80 -43.47 -15.02
C ALA A 578 -37.96 -45.00 -15.22
N LEU A 579 -37.96 -45.77 -14.12
CA LEU A 579 -38.16 -47.22 -14.16
C LEU A 579 -39.57 -47.57 -14.72
N PRO A 580 -39.66 -48.54 -15.65
CA PRO A 580 -40.95 -48.98 -16.18
C PRO A 580 -41.90 -49.45 -15.07
N PRO A 581 -43.20 -49.14 -15.16
CA PRO A 581 -44.19 -49.55 -14.15
C PRO A 581 -44.26 -51.08 -13.96
N ASP A 582 -43.91 -51.85 -14.99
CA ASP A 582 -43.89 -53.32 -14.96
C ASP A 582 -42.81 -53.86 -13.99
N VAL A 583 -41.62 -53.26 -14.00
CA VAL A 583 -40.52 -53.56 -13.05
C VAL A 583 -40.85 -53.01 -11.66
N ALA A 584 -41.57 -51.88 -11.62
CA ALA A 584 -41.94 -51.22 -10.38
C ALA A 584 -42.90 -52.11 -9.55
N SER A 585 -43.89 -52.73 -10.18
CA SER A 585 -45.02 -53.41 -9.51
C SER A 585 -44.64 -54.57 -8.56
N GLY A 586 -43.44 -55.16 -8.68
CA GLY A 586 -42.98 -56.30 -7.87
C GLY A 586 -41.91 -56.00 -6.81
N ILE A 587 -41.42 -54.76 -6.71
CA ILE A 587 -40.22 -54.42 -5.92
C ILE A 587 -40.56 -53.40 -4.81
N SER A 588 -39.99 -53.60 -3.61
CA SER A 588 -40.18 -52.67 -2.48
C SER A 588 -39.62 -51.28 -2.79
N ILE A 589 -40.17 -50.24 -2.16
CA ILE A 589 -39.71 -48.84 -2.37
C ILE A 589 -38.20 -48.70 -2.10
N LEU A 590 -37.68 -49.42 -1.10
CA LEU A 590 -36.27 -49.40 -0.75
C LEU A 590 -35.39 -49.99 -1.87
N GLU A 591 -35.77 -51.15 -2.40
CA GLU A 591 -35.06 -51.79 -3.51
C GLU A 591 -35.07 -50.94 -4.78
N ARG A 592 -36.18 -50.23 -5.06
CA ARG A 592 -36.23 -49.29 -6.19
C ARG A 592 -35.25 -48.13 -6.04
N ILE A 593 -35.12 -47.58 -4.83
CA ILE A 593 -34.15 -46.52 -4.54
C ILE A 593 -32.72 -47.04 -4.68
N VAL A 594 -32.45 -48.26 -4.21
CA VAL A 594 -31.13 -48.91 -4.34
C VAL A 594 -30.77 -49.12 -5.81
N LEU A 595 -31.68 -49.66 -6.62
CA LEU A 595 -31.50 -49.81 -8.07
C LEU A 595 -31.31 -48.47 -8.78
N GLY A 596 -32.06 -47.45 -8.37
CA GLY A 596 -31.91 -46.07 -8.88
C GLY A 596 -30.55 -45.46 -8.53
N LEU A 597 -30.03 -45.73 -7.33
CA LEU A 597 -28.72 -45.26 -6.87
C LEU A 597 -27.58 -45.97 -7.61
N GLU A 598 -27.69 -47.29 -7.76
CA GLU A 598 -26.73 -48.08 -8.54
C GLU A 598 -26.65 -47.56 -9.98
N SER A 599 -27.80 -47.38 -10.63
CA SER A 599 -27.91 -46.81 -11.98
C SER A 599 -27.32 -45.40 -12.06
N ALA A 600 -27.57 -44.56 -11.04
CA ALA A 600 -27.00 -43.22 -10.96
C ALA A 600 -25.47 -43.24 -10.89
N ILE A 601 -24.88 -44.11 -10.05
CA ILE A 601 -23.43 -44.23 -9.92
C ILE A 601 -22.81 -44.76 -11.22
N THR A 602 -23.36 -45.84 -11.79
CA THR A 602 -22.80 -46.46 -13.01
C THR A 602 -22.84 -45.51 -14.20
N SER A 603 -23.94 -44.77 -14.38
CA SER A 603 -24.07 -43.81 -15.47
C SER A 603 -23.27 -42.53 -15.22
N PHE A 604 -23.18 -42.03 -13.98
CA PHE A 604 -22.41 -40.82 -13.66
C PHE A 604 -20.91 -41.02 -13.81
N PHE A 605 -20.38 -42.20 -13.50
CA PHE A 605 -18.94 -42.49 -13.68
C PHE A 605 -18.63 -43.19 -15.02
N SER A 606 -19.62 -43.38 -15.89
CA SER A 606 -19.47 -44.09 -17.17
C SER A 606 -18.87 -45.50 -17.03
N ILE A 607 -19.16 -46.20 -15.92
CA ILE A 607 -18.60 -47.53 -15.61
C ILE A 607 -19.34 -48.65 -16.38
N GLY A 608 -20.52 -48.37 -16.95
CA GLY A 608 -21.25 -49.30 -17.80
C GLY A 608 -22.68 -48.84 -18.10
N SER A 609 -23.40 -49.61 -18.92
CA SER A 609 -24.85 -49.47 -19.06
C SER A 609 -25.53 -49.70 -17.70
N PRO A 610 -26.70 -49.09 -17.43
CA PRO A 610 -27.47 -49.36 -16.21
C PRO A 610 -27.61 -50.86 -16.01
N ILE A 611 -27.21 -51.36 -14.83
CA ILE A 611 -27.24 -52.79 -14.52
C ILE A 611 -28.70 -53.16 -14.26
N TYR A 612 -29.38 -53.64 -15.31
CA TYR A 612 -30.59 -54.40 -15.11
C TYR A 612 -30.17 -55.83 -14.85
N HIS A 613 -30.31 -56.28 -13.60
CA HIS A 613 -30.42 -57.70 -13.36
C HIS A 613 -31.68 -58.17 -14.07
N ALA A 614 -31.52 -58.73 -15.27
CA ALA A 614 -32.57 -59.50 -15.92
C ALA A 614 -32.83 -60.73 -15.05
N ALA A 615 -33.71 -60.57 -14.07
CA ALA A 615 -34.46 -61.68 -13.54
C ALA A 615 -35.38 -62.14 -14.68
N ASP A 616 -35.03 -63.27 -15.28
CA ASP A 616 -35.66 -63.98 -16.39
C ASP A 616 -35.11 -63.68 -17.80
N ALA A 617 -34.36 -64.66 -18.30
CA ALA A 617 -33.63 -64.68 -19.56
C ALA A 617 -34.50 -64.86 -20.83
N ASP A 618 -35.83 -64.77 -20.74
CA ASP A 618 -36.75 -65.12 -21.85
C ASP A 618 -37.64 -63.97 -22.36
N THR A 619 -37.43 -62.72 -21.91
CA THR A 619 -38.10 -61.56 -22.52
C THR A 619 -37.12 -60.74 -23.36
N LEU A 620 -37.50 -60.48 -24.62
CA LEU A 620 -36.76 -59.64 -25.56
C LEU A 620 -36.25 -58.36 -24.86
N PRO A 621 -35.03 -57.87 -25.17
CA PRO A 621 -34.50 -56.66 -24.57
C PRO A 621 -35.46 -55.51 -24.90
N THR A 622 -36.28 -55.13 -23.92
CA THR A 622 -37.15 -53.96 -24.05
C THR A 622 -36.26 -52.78 -24.32
N LEU A 623 -36.39 -52.20 -25.51
CA LEU A 623 -35.67 -50.98 -25.90
C LEU A 623 -35.78 -49.97 -24.75
N PRO A 624 -34.66 -49.34 -24.35
CA PRO A 624 -34.66 -48.44 -23.22
C PRO A 624 -35.72 -47.36 -23.43
N THR A 625 -36.57 -47.15 -22.42
CA THR A 625 -37.61 -46.12 -22.49
C THR A 625 -36.93 -44.76 -22.73
N TRP A 626 -37.56 -43.90 -23.56
CA TRP A 626 -37.02 -42.56 -23.83
C TRP A 626 -36.61 -41.77 -22.57
N PRO A 627 -37.35 -41.83 -21.44
CA PRO A 627 -36.92 -41.24 -20.18
C PRO A 627 -35.60 -41.81 -19.66
N MET A 628 -35.38 -43.13 -19.74
CA MET A 628 -34.15 -43.77 -19.30
C MET A 628 -32.94 -43.34 -20.13
N VAL A 629 -33.10 -43.25 -21.46
CA VAL A 629 -32.04 -42.76 -22.37
C VAL A 629 -31.67 -41.31 -22.04
N TRP A 630 -32.67 -40.47 -21.78
CA TRP A 630 -32.49 -39.08 -21.38
C TRP A 630 -31.75 -38.93 -20.05
N VAL A 631 -32.21 -39.63 -19.00
CA VAL A 631 -31.58 -39.57 -17.68
C VAL A 631 -30.15 -40.10 -17.73
N SER A 632 -29.91 -41.19 -18.47
CA SER A 632 -28.56 -41.75 -18.66
C SER A 632 -27.64 -40.78 -19.38
N SER A 633 -28.11 -40.13 -20.45
CA SER A 633 -27.33 -39.14 -21.19
C SER A 633 -26.99 -37.92 -20.33
N LEU A 634 -27.94 -37.44 -19.52
CA LEU A 634 -27.71 -36.33 -18.59
C LEU A 634 -26.71 -36.71 -17.48
N ALA A 635 -26.82 -37.92 -16.94
CA ALA A 635 -25.90 -38.45 -15.94
C ALA A 635 -24.47 -38.56 -16.47
N ILE A 636 -24.30 -39.09 -17.68
CA ILE A 636 -22.99 -39.23 -18.33
C ILE A 636 -22.35 -37.85 -18.60
N VAL A 637 -23.10 -36.91 -19.18
CA VAL A 637 -22.58 -35.55 -19.47
C VAL A 637 -22.20 -34.83 -18.17
N SER A 638 -23.05 -34.92 -17.14
CA SER A 638 -22.74 -34.37 -15.81
C SER A 638 -21.50 -35.05 -15.22
N GLY A 639 -21.39 -36.36 -15.33
CA GLY A 639 -20.24 -37.16 -14.93
C GLY A 639 -18.93 -36.68 -15.54
N PHE A 640 -18.88 -36.55 -16.87
CA PHE A 640 -17.70 -36.06 -17.59
C PHE A 640 -17.30 -34.65 -17.17
N LEU A 641 -18.27 -33.74 -16.97
CA LEU A 641 -17.99 -32.39 -16.49
C LEU A 641 -17.32 -32.43 -15.11
N HIS A 642 -17.86 -33.21 -14.16
CA HIS A 642 -17.31 -33.31 -12.81
C HIS A 642 -15.96 -34.04 -12.79
N LEU A 643 -15.77 -35.04 -13.64
CA LEU A 643 -14.49 -35.71 -13.81
C LEU A 643 -13.42 -34.75 -14.34
N GLY A 644 -13.75 -33.90 -15.33
CA GLY A 644 -12.83 -32.87 -15.82
C GLY A 644 -12.45 -31.86 -14.72
N ILE A 645 -13.42 -31.47 -13.88
CA ILE A 645 -13.18 -30.59 -12.72
C ILE A 645 -12.31 -31.29 -11.67
N LEU A 646 -12.53 -32.58 -11.40
CA LEU A 646 -11.71 -33.37 -10.50
C LEU A 646 -10.27 -33.48 -11.01
N ILE A 647 -10.07 -33.77 -12.30
CA ILE A 647 -8.75 -33.79 -12.93
C ILE A 647 -8.08 -32.42 -12.77
N THR A 648 -8.81 -31.33 -12.93
CA THR A 648 -8.29 -29.98 -12.73
C THR A 648 -7.85 -29.74 -11.27
N HIS A 649 -8.65 -30.18 -10.29
CA HIS A 649 -8.28 -30.12 -8.86
C HIS A 649 -7.04 -30.96 -8.56
N LEU A 650 -6.98 -32.19 -9.07
CA LEU A 650 -5.85 -33.10 -8.90
C LEU A 650 -4.58 -32.55 -9.56
N TYR A 651 -4.68 -32.02 -10.77
CA TYR A 651 -3.57 -31.36 -11.45
C TYR A 651 -3.05 -30.18 -10.63
N THR A 652 -3.95 -29.36 -10.08
CA THR A 652 -3.58 -28.22 -9.21
C THR A 652 -2.92 -28.70 -7.91
N LEU A 653 -3.34 -29.85 -7.36
CA LEU A 653 -2.73 -30.45 -6.16
C LEU A 653 -1.37 -31.12 -6.43
N VAL A 654 -1.23 -31.76 -7.59
CA VAL A 654 0.01 -32.46 -7.97
C VAL A 654 1.08 -31.47 -8.43
N SER A 655 0.69 -30.44 -9.19
CA SER A 655 1.59 -29.36 -9.61
C SER A 655 2.07 -28.47 -8.45
N ARG A 656 1.53 -28.64 -7.23
CA ARG A 656 2.00 -27.99 -6.00
C ARG A 656 3.22 -28.70 -5.38
N ARG A 657 3.58 -29.90 -5.84
CA ARG A 657 4.83 -30.60 -5.49
C ARG A 657 5.80 -30.47 -6.65
#